data_AF-A0A419YRX2-F1
#
_entry.id   AF-A0A419YRX2-F1
#
_cell.length_a   1.000
_cell.length_b   1.000
_cell.length_c   1.000
_cell.angle_alpha   90.00
_cell.angle_beta   90.00
_cell.angle_gamma   90.00
#
_symmetry.space_group_name_H-M   'P 1'
#
loop_
_entity.id
_entity.type
_entity.pdbx_description
1 polymer ?
#
loop_
_entity_poly.entity_id
_entity_poly.type
_entity_poly.pdbx_seq_one_letter_code
_entity_poly.pdbx_strand_id
1 'polypeptide(L)'
;MTAMDRPTGARIVADHSPPRYGTDATGPVEYCPVVSTGFGLRGYLWFSDAEGAAWFVELRRLDRFSGSGHWSDLLKAARAGELTPSRAVELFAEQPEDPYYGLPDLSARATADSVEAVKELGLEGWVPPKEPIVPRGHRPYPGDAGRLTEAVDGWRFEVDEGYDPRGPVPAEAVAGVWEVSRANHPVRYWPNPRHGAPAEERAAGVAAPPLPPLLAGRRPAGRALLGWLEDARAPRLCRVAGSSGTGRTHLLRWLAAACPPDHPRPDRRVQPVLDAAGLTAESFVWRLGAALGVPAGSAHELVAALTDGTPRVLVVTDLDRAGGGLVRDAPQRIAAEVLRPLLAVPWLRMVVECGAGTPAAEALDVPAAVLDLDRPQWTDPFAFEDWCLTLTEHQLPSDALYPSPALALLAARTAPGVPVDPAAEPGRKAESLAEAWWASLPEEARAPMVALAAVGGGVDAALWAELPTTGGAAAVQAAADFVLPSDDGGRLRVWPYSFADRLTLWGLDHAALRRAVLRARPGPRDADRLGVVLRHAVRSGAAVLDLLADPAVLVHADPAAVTAAFGSFSPAFADATSPDRMSGGPWGVGPERAGDPPRRLIEAWWLAGPVVTASADPQVRASALHTWLAGADDPELADTAARLALTAGHGWRVRWSFARRVDRVYRLAAGHGRDLAGLLMVAAGRTVCAIDPGDGTLVQRADRATLDDPSLAALAVGEDGSRHVLTADGGILSIGAADDPQTVADALVRLRESLEHGATAMAALGRPRPVVVLGDEAGYVHAVPGLPGAEPRRTESAAHRGAVTAVDLTHYENEHLVVSGGADGTVWTWMPDRYPMTDPVLARDAAVTAVAVTSTVHGLMYAAGWADGLVRVVLVGAERVTHDLRFGSPAVGLVVTELGRLCVATADGVLGIDLAETAQPPAGWEPPGAGGVPRAYEGHPYALRGERTDVPAVGPEGTAFCRVACWRDETARPADRYAVTAQGPWGRIERRSGDAFRALRAVSLELEPAGWTLVLAGTRRDVTVDRALAEAGGERAYLMVPVAPGVAPPLVDLLDRAEPAQVGTVEEQRRAAEAWLEANEQALG
;
A
#
# COMPACT_ATOMS: atom_id res chain seq x y z
N MET A 1 -10.77 19.50 71.39
CA MET A 1 -10.62 19.87 72.81
C MET A 1 -10.89 18.62 73.63
N THR A 2 -9.91 18.25 74.45
CA THR A 2 -9.95 17.39 75.66
C THR A 2 -11.34 17.24 76.32
N ALA A 3 -11.70 16.19 77.05
CA ALA A 3 -11.04 14.98 77.52
C ALA A 3 -12.09 14.16 78.32
N MET A 4 -11.63 13.00 78.76
CA MET A 4 -11.83 12.44 80.11
C MET A 4 -12.72 11.20 80.26
N ASP A 5 -11.91 10.16 80.47
CA ASP A 5 -12.02 8.76 80.83
C ASP A 5 -12.65 8.42 82.20
N ARG A 6 -12.99 7.11 82.30
CA ARG A 6 -13.08 6.18 83.45
C ARG A 6 -14.48 5.64 83.87
N PRO A 7 -14.57 4.41 84.47
CA PRO A 7 -13.97 3.14 84.04
C PRO A 7 -14.83 1.86 84.34
N THR A 8 -14.47 0.74 83.68
CA THR A 8 -14.48 -0.69 84.08
C THR A 8 -15.67 -1.39 84.79
N GLY A 9 -16.11 -2.53 84.21
CA GLY A 9 -16.78 -3.59 84.98
C GLY A 9 -17.55 -4.70 84.22
N ALA A 10 -16.89 -5.41 83.30
CA ALA A 10 -17.19 -6.79 82.82
C ALA A 10 -18.59 -7.18 82.26
N ARG A 11 -18.62 -7.42 80.94
CA ARG A 11 -19.30 -8.56 80.33
C ARG A 11 -18.47 -9.06 79.14
N ILE A 12 -18.07 -10.32 79.18
CA ILE A 12 -17.42 -11.02 78.07
C ILE A 12 -18.48 -11.20 76.98
N VAL A 13 -18.25 -10.62 75.81
CA VAL A 13 -18.83 -11.05 74.54
C VAL A 13 -17.63 -11.33 73.65
N ALA A 14 -17.44 -12.61 73.30
CA ALA A 14 -16.49 -12.98 72.26
C ALA A 14 -17.02 -12.41 70.95
N ASP A 15 -16.30 -11.43 70.39
CA ASP A 15 -16.53 -10.94 69.03
C ASP A 15 -16.01 -12.01 68.06
N HIS A 16 -16.85 -13.01 67.75
CA HIS A 16 -16.60 -13.94 66.65
C HIS A 16 -17.04 -13.29 65.34
N SER A 17 -16.32 -12.24 64.94
CA SER A 17 -16.33 -11.82 63.55
C SER A 17 -15.72 -12.95 62.70
N PRO A 18 -16.40 -13.45 61.65
CA PRO A 18 -15.86 -14.52 60.81
C PRO A 18 -14.52 -14.08 60.21
N PRO A 19 -13.55 -14.98 60.00
CA PRO A 19 -12.25 -14.62 59.47
C PRO A 19 -12.42 -13.98 58.09
N ARG A 20 -11.83 -12.79 57.88
CA ARG A 20 -11.90 -12.03 56.63
C ARG A 20 -10.49 -11.70 56.14
N TYR A 21 -10.33 -11.54 54.83
CA TYR A 21 -9.15 -10.88 54.29
C TYR A 21 -9.13 -9.41 54.70
N GLY A 22 -7.94 -8.79 54.72
CA GLY A 22 -7.83 -7.34 54.81
C GLY A 22 -8.62 -6.67 53.66
N THR A 23 -9.30 -5.56 53.94
CA THR A 23 -10.10 -4.83 52.94
C THR A 23 -9.35 -3.63 52.36
N ASP A 24 -8.07 -3.51 52.66
CA ASP A 24 -7.16 -2.45 52.22
C ASP A 24 -5.75 -3.03 52.07
N ALA A 25 -4.90 -2.40 51.26
CA ALA A 25 -3.52 -2.83 51.03
C ALA A 25 -2.61 -1.63 50.73
N THR A 26 -1.38 -1.67 51.24
CA THR A 26 -0.42 -0.55 51.17
C THR A 26 0.55 -0.61 49.99
N GLY A 27 0.76 -1.80 49.41
CA GLY A 27 1.55 -2.03 48.20
C GLY A 27 0.70 -2.29 46.94
N PRO A 28 1.35 -2.61 45.81
CA PRO A 28 0.65 -2.94 44.57
C PRO A 28 -0.24 -4.18 44.77
N VAL A 29 -1.41 -4.15 44.13
CA VAL A 29 -2.43 -5.20 44.21
C VAL A 29 -2.70 -5.78 42.83
N GLU A 30 -3.08 -7.05 42.80
CA GLU A 30 -3.60 -7.68 41.60
C GLU A 30 -5.12 -7.53 41.58
N TYR A 31 -5.71 -7.41 40.40
CA TYR A 31 -7.16 -7.36 40.25
C TYR A 31 -7.63 -8.00 38.95
N CYS A 32 -8.88 -8.40 38.91
CA CYS A 32 -9.55 -8.94 37.73
C CYS A 32 -10.99 -8.41 37.65
N PRO A 33 -11.52 -8.18 36.44
CA PRO A 33 -12.91 -7.80 36.26
C PRO A 33 -13.83 -8.98 36.60
N VAL A 34 -15.00 -8.67 37.16
CA VAL A 34 -16.09 -9.62 37.33
C VAL A 34 -17.12 -9.34 36.26
N VAL A 35 -17.38 -10.31 35.38
CA VAL A 35 -18.21 -10.14 34.19
C VAL A 35 -19.40 -11.08 34.23
N SER A 36 -20.56 -10.59 33.78
CA SER A 36 -21.78 -11.37 33.61
C SER A 36 -22.21 -11.34 32.13
N THR A 37 -22.54 -12.51 31.59
CA THR A 37 -23.07 -12.72 30.23
C THR A 37 -24.35 -11.96 29.95
N GLY A 38 -25.16 -11.64 30.97
CA GLY A 38 -26.43 -10.92 30.80
C GLY A 38 -26.33 -9.40 30.96
N PHE A 39 -25.26 -8.90 31.57
CA PHE A 39 -25.22 -7.51 32.05
C PHE A 39 -23.83 -6.86 32.07
N GLY A 40 -22.84 -7.51 31.46
CA GLY A 40 -21.49 -6.99 31.29
C GLY A 40 -20.68 -6.92 32.60
N LEU A 41 -19.76 -5.97 32.66
CA LEU A 41 -18.86 -5.76 33.80
C LEU A 41 -19.66 -5.37 35.06
N ARG A 42 -19.38 -6.07 36.17
CA ARG A 42 -20.01 -5.87 37.49
C ARG A 42 -19.13 -5.13 38.49
N GLY A 43 -17.83 -5.23 38.35
CA GLY A 43 -16.85 -4.59 39.21
C GLY A 43 -15.50 -5.30 39.12
N TYR A 44 -14.62 -5.04 40.09
CA TYR A 44 -13.29 -5.66 40.14
C TYR A 44 -13.09 -6.41 41.45
N LEU A 45 -12.58 -7.64 41.37
CA LEU A 45 -12.00 -8.32 42.52
C LEU A 45 -10.51 -8.00 42.53
N TRP A 46 -10.05 -7.33 43.58
CA TRP A 46 -8.62 -7.15 43.82
C TRP A 46 -8.17 -7.98 45.03
N PHE A 47 -6.89 -8.33 45.01
CA PHE A 47 -6.27 -9.17 46.02
C PHE A 47 -4.75 -8.95 46.12
N SER A 48 -4.21 -9.24 47.31
CA SER A 48 -2.78 -9.24 47.61
C SER A 48 -2.50 -10.39 48.57
N ASP A 49 -1.80 -11.41 48.09
CA ASP A 49 -1.37 -12.54 48.92
C ASP A 49 -0.36 -12.09 49.98
N ALA A 50 0.52 -11.14 49.63
CA ALA A 50 1.56 -10.62 50.52
C ALA A 50 0.97 -9.93 51.76
N GLU A 51 -0.14 -9.20 51.59
CA GLU A 51 -0.83 -8.50 52.68
C GLU A 51 -2.04 -9.28 53.22
N GLY A 52 -2.37 -10.42 52.62
CA GLY A 52 -3.53 -11.22 53.01
C GLY A 52 -4.86 -10.46 52.84
N ALA A 53 -4.96 -9.62 51.81
CA ALA A 53 -6.06 -8.69 51.57
C ALA A 53 -6.78 -9.00 50.26
N ALA A 54 -8.10 -8.81 50.24
CA ALA A 54 -8.92 -8.93 49.03
C ALA A 54 -10.27 -8.26 49.23
N TRP A 55 -10.77 -7.60 48.19
CA TRP A 55 -12.09 -6.99 48.21
C TRP A 55 -12.68 -6.83 46.81
N PHE A 56 -14.00 -6.60 46.76
CA PHE A 56 -14.72 -6.29 45.53
C PHE A 56 -15.03 -4.79 45.43
N VAL A 57 -14.60 -4.18 44.34
CA VAL A 57 -14.88 -2.79 43.97
C VAL A 57 -16.06 -2.77 43.01
N GLU A 58 -17.11 -2.06 43.38
CA GLU A 58 -18.37 -1.97 42.63
C GLU A 58 -18.35 -0.82 41.60
N LEU A 59 -19.03 -1.01 40.47
CA LEU A 59 -19.24 0.04 39.45
C LEU A 59 -20.37 0.99 39.85
N ARG A 60 -20.11 2.31 39.81
CA ARG A 60 -21.12 3.33 40.14
C ARG A 60 -22.29 3.48 39.14
N ARG A 61 -22.25 2.85 37.96
CA ARG A 61 -23.30 3.00 36.92
C ARG A 61 -24.51 2.08 37.08
N LEU A 62 -24.54 1.15 38.04
CA LEU A 62 -25.63 0.16 38.21
C LEU A 62 -26.41 0.38 39.51
N ASP A 63 -27.36 1.31 39.50
CA ASP A 63 -28.06 1.82 40.68
C ASP A 63 -29.11 0.85 41.32
N ARG A 64 -29.09 -0.45 41.01
CA ARG A 64 -30.13 -1.39 41.52
C ARG A 64 -29.68 -2.72 42.10
N PHE A 65 -28.42 -3.15 41.98
CA PHE A 65 -27.95 -4.42 42.56
C PHE A 65 -26.48 -4.34 42.98
N SER A 66 -26.21 -4.12 44.27
CA SER A 66 -24.84 -4.09 44.78
C SER A 66 -24.28 -5.51 44.95
N GLY A 67 -23.46 -5.95 43.99
CA GLY A 67 -22.75 -7.23 44.05
C GLY A 67 -21.77 -7.35 45.23
N SER A 68 -21.47 -6.23 45.91
CA SER A 68 -20.55 -6.14 47.05
C SER A 68 -20.91 -7.06 48.22
N GLY A 69 -22.21 -7.28 48.49
CA GLY A 69 -22.64 -8.23 49.53
C GLY A 69 -22.28 -9.67 49.20
N HIS A 70 -22.57 -10.11 47.96
CA HIS A 70 -22.31 -11.46 47.46
C HIS A 70 -20.82 -11.80 47.48
N TRP A 71 -19.99 -10.93 46.88
CA TRP A 71 -18.54 -11.15 46.83
C TRP A 71 -17.88 -11.08 48.21
N SER A 72 -18.39 -10.22 49.11
CA SER A 72 -17.93 -10.19 50.50
C SER A 72 -18.17 -11.52 51.22
N ASP A 73 -19.30 -12.19 50.97
CA ASP A 73 -19.62 -13.46 51.59
C ASP A 73 -18.81 -14.63 51.02
N LEU A 74 -18.55 -14.64 49.70
CA LEU A 74 -17.63 -15.60 49.08
C LEU A 74 -16.20 -15.45 49.61
N LEU A 75 -15.68 -14.23 49.73
CA LEU A 75 -14.35 -13.97 50.29
C LEU A 75 -14.24 -14.39 51.76
N LYS A 76 -15.30 -14.19 52.58
CA LYS A 76 -15.36 -14.70 53.97
C LYS A 76 -15.34 -16.22 54.02
N ALA A 77 -16.09 -16.88 53.13
CA ALA A 77 -16.14 -18.34 53.05
C ALA A 77 -14.77 -18.91 52.64
N ALA A 78 -14.11 -18.32 51.65
CA ALA A 78 -12.76 -18.69 51.23
C ALA A 78 -11.73 -18.49 52.34
N ARG A 79 -11.80 -17.37 53.08
CA ARG A 79 -10.89 -17.14 54.21
C ARG A 79 -11.13 -18.11 55.36
N ALA A 80 -12.38 -18.48 55.64
CA ALA A 80 -12.72 -19.51 56.62
C ALA A 80 -12.22 -20.91 56.21
N GLY A 81 -12.05 -21.15 54.91
CA GLY A 81 -11.37 -22.33 54.36
C GLY A 81 -9.84 -22.22 54.27
N GLU A 82 -9.23 -21.22 54.93
CA GLU A 82 -7.79 -20.97 54.96
C GLU A 82 -7.12 -20.74 53.59
N LEU A 83 -7.89 -20.34 52.57
CA LEU A 83 -7.34 -20.04 51.24
C LEU A 83 -6.53 -18.74 51.23
N THR A 84 -5.53 -18.65 50.35
CA THR A 84 -4.92 -17.37 49.99
C THR A 84 -5.88 -16.54 49.13
N PRO A 85 -5.78 -15.19 49.16
CA PRO A 85 -6.56 -14.33 48.29
C PRO A 85 -6.56 -14.73 46.81
N SER A 86 -5.40 -15.02 46.23
CA SER A 86 -5.26 -15.47 44.83
C SER A 86 -6.00 -16.78 44.55
N ARG A 87 -5.81 -17.78 45.42
CA ARG A 87 -6.44 -19.11 45.25
C ARG A 87 -7.95 -19.06 45.43
N ALA A 88 -8.45 -18.14 46.26
CA ALA A 88 -9.87 -17.88 46.41
C ALA A 88 -10.49 -17.36 45.10
N VAL A 89 -9.83 -16.38 44.47
CA VAL A 89 -10.30 -15.79 43.20
C VAL A 89 -10.24 -16.80 42.06
N GLU A 90 -9.20 -17.64 42.00
CA GLU A 90 -9.13 -18.76 41.04
C GLU A 90 -10.32 -19.72 41.22
N LEU A 91 -10.62 -20.10 42.45
CA LEU A 91 -11.72 -21.02 42.75
C LEU A 91 -13.09 -20.43 42.41
N PHE A 92 -13.26 -19.11 42.58
CA PHE A 92 -14.50 -18.43 42.18
C PHE A 92 -14.70 -18.47 40.65
N ALA A 93 -13.64 -18.32 39.87
CA ALA A 93 -13.71 -18.38 38.41
C ALA A 93 -14.03 -19.78 37.85
N GLU A 94 -13.76 -20.84 38.64
CA GLU A 94 -14.10 -22.23 38.28
C GLU A 94 -15.57 -22.59 38.58
N GLN A 95 -16.34 -21.71 39.24
CA GLN A 95 -17.75 -21.98 39.57
C GLN A 95 -18.68 -21.68 38.40
N PRO A 96 -19.87 -22.32 38.35
CA PRO A 96 -20.90 -21.98 37.35
C PRO A 96 -21.28 -20.50 37.46
N GLU A 97 -21.41 -19.84 36.32
CA GLU A 97 -21.69 -18.40 36.27
C GLU A 97 -23.06 -18.08 36.89
N ASP A 98 -23.07 -17.13 37.83
CA ASP A 98 -24.31 -16.50 38.29
C ASP A 98 -24.66 -15.34 37.35
N PRO A 99 -25.81 -15.39 36.63
CA PRO A 99 -26.19 -14.35 35.68
C PRO A 99 -26.28 -12.95 36.30
N TYR A 100 -26.51 -12.84 37.61
CA TYR A 100 -26.63 -11.55 38.29
C TYR A 100 -25.28 -11.04 38.79
N TYR A 101 -24.47 -11.90 39.41
CA TYR A 101 -23.23 -11.48 40.10
C TYR A 101 -21.95 -11.64 39.26
N GLY A 102 -22.00 -12.41 38.18
CA GLY A 102 -20.89 -12.65 37.26
C GLY A 102 -19.81 -13.59 37.80
N LEU A 103 -18.75 -13.78 37.03
CA LEU A 103 -17.54 -14.52 37.44
C LEU A 103 -16.30 -13.63 37.29
N PRO A 104 -15.26 -13.85 38.12
CA PRO A 104 -13.96 -13.24 37.90
C PRO A 104 -13.38 -13.74 36.57
N ASP A 105 -13.08 -12.83 35.65
CA ASP A 105 -12.37 -13.14 34.42
C ASP A 105 -10.86 -13.09 34.66
N LEU A 106 -10.29 -14.26 34.96
CA LEU A 106 -8.86 -14.40 35.20
C LEU A 106 -8.02 -14.09 33.95
N SER A 107 -8.59 -14.12 32.74
CA SER A 107 -7.87 -13.80 31.51
C SER A 107 -7.59 -12.30 31.35
N ALA A 108 -8.33 -11.46 32.10
CA ALA A 108 -8.16 -10.02 32.17
C ALA A 108 -7.55 -9.56 33.52
N ARG A 109 -6.72 -10.42 34.14
CA ARG A 109 -6.01 -10.11 35.40
C ARG A 109 -4.90 -9.08 35.16
N ALA A 110 -4.82 -8.07 36.01
CA ALA A 110 -3.86 -6.97 35.91
C ALA A 110 -3.34 -6.54 37.30
N THR A 111 -2.31 -5.67 37.31
CA THR A 111 -1.73 -5.08 38.53
C THR A 111 -2.05 -3.58 38.63
N ALA A 112 -2.32 -3.10 39.84
CA ALA A 112 -2.49 -1.69 40.15
C ALA A 112 -1.52 -1.27 41.27
N ASP A 113 -1.02 -0.04 41.21
CA ASP A 113 -0.06 0.49 42.20
C ASP A 113 -0.68 0.65 43.61
N SER A 114 -2.01 0.71 43.71
CA SER A 114 -2.75 0.81 44.98
C SER A 114 -4.20 0.34 44.85
N VAL A 115 -4.86 0.10 46.00
CA VAL A 115 -6.29 -0.19 46.06
C VAL A 115 -7.13 1.00 45.57
N GLU A 116 -6.70 2.23 45.85
CA GLU A 116 -7.34 3.45 45.35
C GLU A 116 -7.34 3.52 43.82
N ALA A 117 -6.27 3.10 43.14
CA ALA A 117 -6.24 3.04 41.69
C ALA A 117 -7.29 2.05 41.13
N VAL A 118 -7.48 0.89 41.78
CA VAL A 118 -8.56 -0.05 41.38
C VAL A 118 -9.94 0.54 41.64
N LYS A 119 -10.11 1.32 42.72
CA LYS A 119 -11.37 2.04 43.00
C LYS A 119 -11.65 3.09 41.93
N GLU A 120 -10.64 3.81 41.44
CA GLU A 120 -10.76 4.76 40.33
C GLU A 120 -11.15 4.06 39.02
N LEU A 121 -10.52 2.91 38.68
CA LEU A 121 -10.94 2.07 37.55
C LEU A 121 -12.39 1.58 37.67
N GLY A 122 -12.82 1.27 38.90
CA GLY A 122 -14.20 1.01 39.30
C GLY A 122 -15.18 2.15 39.05
N LEU A 123 -14.73 3.40 39.17
CA LEU A 123 -15.53 4.59 38.91
C LEU A 123 -15.62 4.89 37.41
N GLU A 124 -14.59 4.55 36.65
CA GLU A 124 -14.47 4.83 35.21
C GLU A 124 -15.13 3.78 34.32
N GLY A 125 -15.35 2.55 34.80
CA GLY A 125 -15.98 1.49 33.99
C GLY A 125 -15.01 0.69 33.13
N TRP A 126 -13.72 0.78 33.42
CA TRP A 126 -12.65 0.39 32.52
C TRP A 126 -12.26 -1.10 32.58
N VAL A 127 -12.70 -1.93 31.63
CA VAL A 127 -12.24 -3.34 31.55
C VAL A 127 -10.78 -3.35 31.07
N PRO A 128 -9.83 -3.94 31.83
CA PRO A 128 -8.48 -4.13 31.33
C PRO A 128 -8.53 -4.99 30.05
N PRO A 129 -7.93 -4.50 28.95
CA PRO A 129 -7.97 -5.20 27.68
C PRO A 129 -7.32 -6.58 27.80
N LYS A 130 -8.00 -7.62 27.32
CA LYS A 130 -7.35 -8.92 27.05
C LYS A 130 -6.15 -8.70 26.14
N GLU A 131 -5.05 -9.42 26.40
CA GLU A 131 -3.89 -9.40 25.51
C GLU A 131 -4.31 -9.69 24.07
N PRO A 132 -3.80 -8.93 23.09
CA PRO A 132 -4.16 -9.13 21.69
C PRO A 132 -3.82 -10.57 21.26
N ILE A 133 -4.75 -11.21 20.56
CA ILE A 133 -4.45 -12.48 19.89
C ILE A 133 -3.50 -12.16 18.75
N VAL A 134 -2.30 -12.66 18.89
CA VAL A 134 -1.22 -12.47 17.93
C VAL A 134 -1.57 -13.25 16.64
N PRO A 135 -1.60 -12.60 15.46
CA PRO A 135 -1.81 -13.30 14.19
C PRO A 135 -0.77 -14.42 13.98
N ARG A 136 -1.17 -15.57 13.44
CA ARG A 136 -0.26 -16.66 13.07
C ARG A 136 0.81 -16.13 12.12
N GLY A 137 2.05 -16.47 12.44
CA GLY A 137 3.21 -15.99 11.72
C GLY A 137 3.72 -14.63 12.19
N HIS A 138 3.00 -13.91 13.07
CA HIS A 138 3.66 -12.87 13.86
C HIS A 138 4.73 -13.54 14.74
N ARG A 139 5.90 -12.93 14.73
CA ARG A 139 7.07 -13.41 15.45
C ARG A 139 7.65 -12.19 16.16
N PRO A 140 7.95 -12.25 17.47
CA PRO A 140 8.69 -11.17 18.11
C PRO A 140 10.13 -11.17 17.60
N TYR A 141 10.72 -9.99 17.45
CA TYR A 141 12.08 -9.88 16.92
C TYR A 141 13.07 -10.61 17.85
N PRO A 142 13.83 -11.59 17.34
CA PRO A 142 14.64 -12.47 18.18
C PRO A 142 15.89 -11.80 18.77
N GLY A 143 16.10 -10.49 18.52
CA GLY A 143 17.32 -9.77 18.90
C GLY A 143 18.55 -10.23 18.11
N ASP A 144 19.74 -9.78 18.50
CA ASP A 144 21.01 -10.16 17.85
C ASP A 144 21.49 -11.58 18.24
N ALA A 145 20.59 -12.52 18.52
CA ALA A 145 20.87 -13.87 19.02
C ALA A 145 21.55 -14.82 18.00
N GLY A 146 22.24 -14.31 16.99
CA GLY A 146 23.09 -15.08 16.06
C GLY A 146 22.37 -15.92 14.99
N ARG A 147 21.03 -15.94 14.98
CA ARG A 147 20.21 -16.66 13.96
C ARG A 147 19.82 -15.81 12.74
N LEU A 148 20.07 -14.50 12.82
CA LEU A 148 19.77 -13.54 11.75
C LEU A 148 21.01 -13.33 10.88
N THR A 149 20.81 -13.23 9.56
CA THR A 149 21.84 -12.71 8.66
C THR A 149 22.15 -11.25 8.99
N GLU A 150 23.30 -10.77 8.50
CA GLU A 150 23.58 -9.33 8.47
C GLU A 150 22.47 -8.61 7.69
N ALA A 151 22.14 -7.38 8.12
CA ALA A 151 21.14 -6.57 7.44
C ALA A 151 21.65 -6.18 6.06
N VAL A 152 20.86 -6.47 5.02
CA VAL A 152 21.16 -6.10 3.66
C VAL A 152 19.98 -5.34 3.08
N ASP A 153 20.19 -4.06 2.78
CA ASP A 153 19.17 -3.17 2.21
C ASP A 153 17.85 -3.15 3.01
N GLY A 154 17.92 -3.22 4.35
CA GLY A 154 16.74 -3.26 5.21
C GLY A 154 16.13 -4.65 5.42
N TRP A 155 16.84 -5.74 5.09
CA TRP A 155 16.35 -7.12 5.25
C TRP A 155 17.30 -7.99 6.07
N ARG A 156 16.76 -8.83 6.96
CA ARG A 156 17.50 -9.87 7.72
C ARG A 156 16.79 -11.20 7.61
N PHE A 157 17.47 -12.25 7.12
CA PHE A 157 16.90 -13.59 7.02
C PHE A 157 17.14 -14.36 8.32
N GLU A 158 16.12 -15.09 8.78
CA GLU A 158 16.22 -15.96 9.94
C GLU A 158 16.44 -17.39 9.48
N VAL A 159 17.55 -17.98 9.91
CA VAL A 159 18.01 -19.29 9.45
C VAL A 159 17.98 -20.30 10.59
N ASP A 160 17.64 -21.55 10.27
CA ASP A 160 17.66 -22.66 11.21
C ASP A 160 19.07 -22.94 11.76
N GLU A 161 19.13 -23.50 12.97
CA GLU A 161 20.41 -23.86 13.59
C GLU A 161 21.17 -24.90 12.75
N GLY A 162 22.50 -24.74 12.66
CA GLY A 162 23.40 -25.64 11.93
C GLY A 162 23.74 -25.19 10.51
N TYR A 163 23.09 -24.15 9.99
CA TYR A 163 23.46 -23.52 8.73
C TYR A 163 24.31 -22.26 8.97
N ASP A 164 25.30 -22.04 8.11
CA ASP A 164 26.08 -20.81 8.11
C ASP A 164 25.27 -19.70 7.40
N PRO A 165 24.85 -18.61 8.08
CA PRO A 165 24.12 -17.51 7.46
C PRO A 165 24.94 -16.79 6.38
N ARG A 166 26.26 -16.99 6.33
CA ARG A 166 27.14 -16.47 5.27
C ARG A 166 27.31 -17.43 4.09
N GLY A 167 26.88 -18.69 4.24
CA GLY A 167 26.97 -19.73 3.22
C GLY A 167 25.71 -19.88 2.37
N PRO A 168 25.69 -20.82 1.39
CA PRO A 168 24.48 -21.22 0.71
C PRO A 168 23.55 -21.97 1.69
N VAL A 169 22.34 -21.46 1.86
CA VAL A 169 21.32 -22.03 2.74
C VAL A 169 20.13 -22.46 1.87
N PRO A 170 19.66 -23.71 2.00
CA PRO A 170 18.50 -24.18 1.25
C PRO A 170 17.23 -23.45 1.72
N ALA A 171 16.28 -23.22 0.80
CA ALA A 171 15.08 -22.43 1.10
C ALA A 171 14.28 -23.01 2.28
N GLU A 172 14.22 -24.34 2.38
CA GLU A 172 13.51 -25.06 3.44
C GLU A 172 14.10 -24.86 4.83
N ALA A 173 15.35 -24.39 4.96
CA ALA A 173 16.03 -24.12 6.23
C ALA A 173 15.99 -22.64 6.66
N VAL A 174 15.29 -21.80 5.91
CA VAL A 174 15.09 -20.38 6.24
C VAL A 174 13.69 -20.22 6.81
N ALA A 175 13.58 -19.82 8.08
CA ALA A 175 12.30 -19.68 8.75
C ALA A 175 11.47 -18.52 8.19
N GLY A 176 12.14 -17.42 7.85
CA GLY A 176 11.51 -16.24 7.27
C GLY A 176 12.46 -15.07 7.20
N VAL A 177 11.91 -13.87 7.03
CA VAL A 177 12.69 -12.65 6.82
C VAL A 177 12.07 -11.48 7.56
N TRP A 178 12.94 -10.66 8.12
CA TRP A 178 12.62 -9.44 8.83
C TRP A 178 12.93 -8.22 7.97
N GLU A 179 11.93 -7.35 7.79
CA GLU A 179 12.14 -5.96 7.44
C GLU A 179 12.75 -5.24 8.64
N VAL A 180 13.79 -4.46 8.39
CA VAL A 180 14.38 -3.57 9.38
C VAL A 180 14.44 -2.15 8.83
N SER A 181 14.11 -1.19 9.68
CA SER A 181 14.25 0.25 9.39
C SER A 181 15.72 0.63 9.17
N ARG A 182 15.97 1.88 8.73
CA ARG A 182 17.33 2.43 8.58
C ARG A 182 18.14 2.40 9.90
N ALA A 183 17.47 2.53 11.04
CA ALA A 183 18.08 2.40 12.36
C ALA A 183 18.20 0.92 12.80
N ASN A 184 18.02 -0.03 11.88
CA ASN A 184 18.10 -1.47 12.09
C ASN A 184 17.11 -1.99 13.15
N HIS A 185 15.97 -1.29 13.33
CA HIS A 185 14.87 -1.78 14.17
C HIS A 185 13.91 -2.61 13.32
N PRO A 186 13.39 -3.74 13.83
CA PRO A 186 12.39 -4.54 13.13
C PRO A 186 11.16 -3.72 12.80
N VAL A 187 10.61 -3.94 11.61
CA VAL A 187 9.36 -3.33 11.15
C VAL A 187 8.31 -4.40 10.89
N ARG A 188 8.68 -5.48 10.19
CA ARG A 188 7.75 -6.54 9.81
C ARG A 188 8.46 -7.86 9.62
N TYR A 189 7.81 -8.97 9.95
CA TYR A 189 8.27 -10.31 9.63
C TYR A 189 7.41 -10.92 8.51
N TRP A 190 8.07 -11.59 7.58
CA TRP A 190 7.42 -12.44 6.58
C TRP A 190 7.88 -13.89 6.75
N PRO A 191 6.96 -14.83 7.01
CA PRO A 191 7.30 -16.24 7.06
C PRO A 191 7.69 -16.74 5.66
N ASN A 192 8.67 -17.63 5.58
CA ASN A 192 9.00 -18.31 4.35
C ASN A 192 7.99 -19.45 4.11
N PRO A 193 7.18 -19.42 3.04
CA PRO A 193 6.19 -20.46 2.78
C PRO A 193 6.77 -21.87 2.58
N ARG A 194 8.07 -21.96 2.25
CA ARG A 194 8.77 -23.24 2.04
C ARG A 194 9.52 -23.74 3.28
N HIS A 195 9.48 -23.03 4.40
CA HIS A 195 10.17 -23.48 5.62
C HIS A 195 9.66 -24.85 6.06
N GLY A 196 10.58 -25.80 6.28
CA GLY A 196 10.26 -27.18 6.65
C GLY A 196 9.60 -28.03 5.55
N ALA A 197 9.35 -27.48 4.35
CA ALA A 197 8.82 -28.25 3.24
C ALA A 197 9.88 -29.23 2.70
N PRO A 198 9.50 -30.44 2.23
CA PRO A 198 10.44 -31.35 1.60
C PRO A 198 11.00 -30.71 0.32
N ALA A 199 12.30 -30.91 0.08
CA ALA A 199 12.94 -30.46 -1.15
C ALA A 199 12.20 -31.01 -2.38
N GLU A 200 12.02 -30.17 -3.41
CA GLU A 200 11.33 -30.55 -4.65
C GLU A 200 12.04 -31.77 -5.27
N GLU A 201 11.37 -32.92 -5.29
CA GLU A 201 11.97 -34.18 -5.74
C GLU A 201 12.35 -34.10 -7.22
N ARG A 202 13.57 -34.54 -7.55
CA ARG A 202 13.98 -34.75 -8.94
C ARG A 202 13.03 -35.78 -9.56
N ALA A 203 12.25 -35.38 -10.56
CA ALA A 203 11.41 -36.30 -11.31
C ALA A 203 12.28 -37.40 -11.95
N ALA A 204 12.31 -38.57 -11.32
CA ALA A 204 13.08 -39.70 -11.80
C ALA A 204 12.46 -40.22 -13.11
N GLY A 205 13.27 -40.32 -14.17
CA GLY A 205 12.87 -40.94 -15.44
C GLY A 205 12.47 -39.99 -16.58
N VAL A 206 12.47 -38.66 -16.38
CA VAL A 206 12.28 -37.72 -17.49
C VAL A 206 13.59 -37.58 -18.28
N ALA A 207 13.56 -37.96 -19.57
CA ALA A 207 14.70 -37.76 -20.47
C ALA A 207 15.00 -36.26 -20.59
N ALA A 208 16.24 -35.86 -20.29
CA ALA A 208 16.65 -34.46 -20.42
C ALA A 208 16.63 -34.06 -21.91
N PRO A 209 16.17 -32.84 -22.24
CA PRO A 209 16.26 -32.35 -23.60
C PRO A 209 17.72 -32.35 -24.08
N PRO A 210 17.97 -32.58 -25.38
CA PRO A 210 19.32 -32.54 -25.92
C PRO A 210 19.92 -31.14 -25.75
N LEU A 211 21.18 -31.07 -25.31
CA LEU A 211 21.86 -29.80 -25.14
C LEU A 211 22.13 -29.14 -26.50
N PRO A 212 21.93 -27.81 -26.64
CA PRO A 212 22.35 -27.08 -27.82
C PRO A 212 23.86 -27.23 -28.07
N PRO A 213 24.33 -27.22 -29.33
CA PRO A 213 25.75 -27.29 -29.64
C PRO A 213 26.48 -26.06 -29.08
N LEU A 214 27.67 -26.31 -28.51
CA LEU A 214 28.56 -25.28 -27.99
C LEU A 214 29.88 -25.34 -28.78
N LEU A 215 30.09 -24.35 -29.64
CA LEU A 215 31.16 -24.31 -30.64
C LEU A 215 32.50 -23.80 -30.06
N ALA A 216 33.52 -23.65 -30.91
CA ALA A 216 34.83 -23.10 -30.57
C ALA A 216 35.50 -23.77 -29.35
N GLY A 217 35.31 -25.08 -29.19
CA GLY A 217 35.89 -25.85 -28.08
C GLY A 217 35.33 -25.55 -26.69
N ARG A 218 34.21 -24.81 -26.54
CA ARG A 218 33.72 -24.34 -25.22
C ARG A 218 32.98 -25.37 -24.36
N ARG A 219 32.94 -26.64 -24.76
CA ARG A 219 32.31 -27.73 -23.98
C ARG A 219 32.82 -27.86 -22.54
N PRO A 220 34.12 -27.72 -22.21
CA PRO A 220 34.59 -27.77 -20.83
C PRO A 220 33.98 -26.66 -19.95
N ALA A 221 33.88 -25.43 -20.47
CA ALA A 221 33.23 -24.31 -19.78
C ALA A 221 31.74 -24.57 -19.52
N GLY A 222 31.02 -25.08 -20.53
CA GLY A 222 29.60 -25.44 -20.39
C GLY A 222 29.36 -26.53 -19.34
N ARG A 223 30.23 -27.55 -19.29
CA ARG A 223 30.17 -28.59 -18.24
C ARG A 223 30.40 -28.04 -16.84
N ALA A 224 31.33 -27.11 -16.68
CA ALA A 224 31.60 -26.47 -15.40
C ALA A 224 30.39 -25.67 -14.89
N LEU A 225 29.70 -24.93 -15.77
CA LEU A 225 28.48 -24.19 -15.41
C LEU A 225 27.32 -25.12 -15.04
N LEU A 226 27.12 -26.22 -15.77
CA LEU A 226 26.12 -27.22 -15.40
C LEU A 226 26.45 -27.88 -14.05
N GLY A 227 27.73 -28.18 -13.79
CA GLY A 227 28.17 -28.70 -12.49
C GLY A 227 27.97 -27.71 -11.36
N TRP A 228 28.20 -26.41 -11.59
CA TRP A 228 27.89 -25.35 -10.62
C TRP A 228 26.39 -25.31 -10.32
N LEU A 229 25.52 -25.33 -11.35
CA LEU A 229 24.07 -25.34 -11.16
C LEU A 229 23.60 -26.50 -10.28
N GLU A 230 24.14 -27.71 -10.51
CA GLU A 230 23.75 -28.94 -9.82
C GLU A 230 24.35 -29.10 -8.42
N ASP A 231 25.43 -28.39 -8.10
CA ASP A 231 26.08 -28.45 -6.79
C ASP A 231 25.47 -27.45 -5.80
N ALA A 232 24.72 -27.96 -4.83
CA ALA A 232 24.10 -27.17 -3.76
C ALA A 232 25.13 -26.48 -2.84
N ARG A 233 26.38 -26.95 -2.80
CA ARG A 233 27.45 -26.35 -1.98
C ARG A 233 28.24 -25.29 -2.72
N ALA A 234 28.00 -25.12 -4.02
CA ALA A 234 28.71 -24.11 -4.79
C ALA A 234 28.30 -22.69 -4.33
N PRO A 235 29.20 -21.70 -4.41
CA PRO A 235 28.89 -20.32 -4.07
C PRO A 235 27.68 -19.79 -4.86
N ARG A 236 26.88 -18.91 -4.24
CA ARG A 236 25.67 -18.33 -4.86
C ARG A 236 25.99 -17.47 -6.09
N LEU A 237 27.20 -16.93 -6.18
CA LEU A 237 27.68 -16.19 -7.35
C LEU A 237 28.63 -17.06 -8.19
N CYS A 238 28.39 -17.14 -9.50
CA CYS A 238 29.35 -17.58 -10.49
C CYS A 238 29.71 -16.40 -11.40
N ARG A 239 30.97 -15.96 -11.38
CA ARG A 239 31.46 -14.92 -12.27
C ARG A 239 32.12 -15.55 -13.50
N VAL A 240 31.61 -15.28 -14.68
CA VAL A 240 32.24 -15.63 -15.96
C VAL A 240 33.13 -14.47 -16.38
N ALA A 241 34.43 -14.66 -16.20
CA ALA A 241 35.47 -13.67 -16.49
C ALA A 241 36.22 -14.03 -17.79
N GLY A 242 37.19 -13.20 -18.14
CA GLY A 242 37.99 -13.32 -19.35
C GLY A 242 37.94 -12.05 -20.18
N SER A 243 38.91 -11.90 -21.07
CA SER A 243 39.08 -10.77 -21.96
C SER A 243 37.88 -10.64 -22.91
N SER A 244 37.70 -9.43 -23.45
CA SER A 244 36.66 -9.17 -24.46
C SER A 244 36.79 -10.16 -25.61
N GLY A 245 35.67 -10.69 -26.10
CA GLY A 245 35.65 -11.62 -27.24
C GLY A 245 35.96 -13.09 -26.94
N THR A 246 36.21 -13.47 -25.67
CA THR A 246 36.37 -14.87 -25.26
C THR A 246 35.09 -15.71 -25.37
N GLY A 247 33.93 -15.09 -25.61
CA GLY A 247 32.65 -15.79 -25.77
C GLY A 247 31.83 -15.92 -24.48
N ARG A 248 32.09 -15.09 -23.46
CA ARG A 248 31.35 -15.05 -22.19
C ARG A 248 29.83 -14.93 -22.40
N THR A 249 29.40 -13.93 -23.17
CA THR A 249 27.99 -13.71 -23.51
C THR A 249 27.37 -14.91 -24.24
N HIS A 250 28.10 -15.48 -25.21
CA HIS A 250 27.64 -16.67 -25.96
C HIS A 250 27.47 -17.88 -25.03
N LEU A 251 28.39 -18.10 -24.10
CA LEU A 251 28.31 -19.17 -23.11
C LEU A 251 27.09 -19.02 -22.19
N LEU A 252 26.79 -17.79 -21.73
CA LEU A 252 25.62 -17.54 -20.88
C LEU A 252 24.29 -17.66 -21.63
N ARG A 253 24.25 -17.25 -22.91
CA ARG A 253 23.09 -17.49 -23.78
C ARG A 253 22.88 -18.97 -24.05
N TRP A 254 23.96 -19.73 -24.28
CA TRP A 254 23.91 -21.18 -24.35
C TRP A 254 23.35 -21.79 -23.06
N LEU A 255 23.78 -21.32 -21.89
CA LEU A 255 23.28 -21.81 -20.60
C LEU A 255 21.76 -21.58 -20.47
N ALA A 256 21.27 -20.38 -20.80
CA ALA A 256 19.84 -20.08 -20.75
C ALA A 256 19.00 -20.93 -21.73
N ALA A 257 19.54 -21.20 -22.93
CA ALA A 257 18.90 -22.11 -23.88
C ALA A 257 18.95 -23.58 -23.45
N ALA A 258 20.02 -24.00 -22.77
CA ALA A 258 20.19 -25.36 -22.25
C ALA A 258 19.35 -25.63 -20.98
N CYS A 259 19.04 -24.59 -20.21
CA CYS A 259 18.44 -24.67 -18.88
C CYS A 259 17.24 -23.70 -18.73
N PRO A 260 16.21 -23.76 -19.59
CA PRO A 260 15.11 -22.78 -19.57
C PRO A 260 14.32 -22.80 -18.25
N PRO A 261 13.53 -21.75 -17.93
CA PRO A 261 12.81 -21.63 -16.66
C PRO A 261 11.84 -22.80 -16.36
N ASP A 262 11.31 -23.43 -17.40
CA ASP A 262 10.38 -24.56 -17.35
C ASP A 262 11.08 -25.92 -17.47
N HIS A 263 12.42 -25.96 -17.39
CA HIS A 263 13.18 -27.20 -17.52
C HIS A 263 12.70 -28.25 -16.49
N PRO A 264 12.56 -29.53 -16.88
CA PRO A 264 11.97 -30.56 -16.03
C PRO A 264 12.79 -30.86 -14.76
N ARG A 265 14.08 -30.54 -14.76
CA ARG A 265 14.94 -30.63 -13.58
C ARG A 265 15.06 -29.26 -12.90
N PRO A 266 14.61 -29.10 -11.63
CA PRO A 266 14.66 -27.83 -10.91
C PRO A 266 16.07 -27.23 -10.77
N ASP A 267 17.08 -28.09 -10.60
CA ASP A 267 18.51 -27.72 -10.53
C ASP A 267 19.12 -27.31 -11.88
N ARG A 268 18.33 -27.29 -12.96
CA ARG A 268 18.68 -26.79 -14.28
C ARG A 268 17.66 -25.79 -14.83
N ARG A 269 17.02 -25.01 -13.95
CA ARG A 269 16.18 -23.88 -14.33
C ARG A 269 16.98 -22.59 -14.13
N VAL A 270 17.18 -21.82 -15.20
CA VAL A 270 17.71 -20.46 -15.11
C VAL A 270 16.70 -19.47 -15.65
N GLN A 271 16.68 -18.27 -15.08
CA GLN A 271 15.85 -17.17 -15.57
C GLN A 271 16.39 -16.67 -16.92
N PRO A 272 15.54 -16.01 -17.73
CA PRO A 272 15.98 -15.41 -18.99
C PRO A 272 17.19 -14.47 -18.80
N VAL A 273 18.04 -14.40 -19.83
CA VAL A 273 19.25 -13.56 -19.80
C VAL A 273 18.89 -12.09 -19.70
N LEU A 274 19.41 -11.41 -18.68
CA LEU A 274 19.32 -9.97 -18.50
C LEU A 274 20.61 -9.30 -19.00
N ASP A 275 20.50 -8.57 -20.11
CA ASP A 275 21.60 -7.78 -20.66
C ASP A 275 21.72 -6.44 -19.93
N ALA A 276 22.85 -6.21 -19.26
CA ALA A 276 23.14 -4.99 -18.53
C ALA A 276 23.69 -3.87 -19.42
N ALA A 277 24.05 -4.14 -20.68
CA ALA A 277 24.66 -3.15 -21.55
C ALA A 277 23.76 -1.90 -21.70
N GLY A 278 24.33 -0.73 -21.44
CA GLY A 278 23.59 0.54 -21.53
C GLY A 278 22.63 0.84 -20.38
N LEU A 279 22.43 -0.09 -19.43
CA LEU A 279 21.51 0.11 -18.30
C LEU A 279 22.17 0.89 -17.16
N THR A 280 21.40 1.73 -16.49
CA THR A 280 21.74 2.30 -15.18
C THR A 280 21.31 1.34 -14.05
N ALA A 281 21.67 1.61 -12.80
CA ALA A 281 21.21 0.82 -11.66
C ALA A 281 19.66 0.76 -11.57
N GLU A 282 19.01 1.89 -11.81
CA GLU A 282 17.55 2.05 -11.73
C GLU A 282 16.86 1.28 -12.86
N SER A 283 17.29 1.50 -14.11
CA SER A 283 16.72 0.80 -15.27
C SER A 283 17.04 -0.70 -15.27
N PHE A 284 18.14 -1.13 -14.64
CA PHE A 284 18.43 -2.53 -14.39
C PHE A 284 17.42 -3.16 -13.42
N VAL A 285 17.10 -2.50 -12.31
CA VAL A 285 16.07 -2.96 -11.36
C VAL A 285 14.72 -3.11 -12.04
N TRP A 286 14.27 -2.09 -12.78
CA TRP A 286 12.95 -2.13 -13.44
C TRP A 286 12.87 -3.23 -14.49
N ARG A 287 13.95 -3.44 -15.25
CA ARG A 287 14.00 -4.49 -16.27
C ARG A 287 14.04 -5.89 -15.65
N LEU A 288 14.75 -6.05 -14.53
CA LEU A 288 14.74 -7.29 -13.75
C LEU A 288 13.36 -7.55 -13.14
N GLY A 289 12.72 -6.54 -12.53
CA GLY A 289 11.36 -6.64 -12.01
C GLY A 289 10.35 -7.04 -13.08
N ALA A 290 10.40 -6.40 -14.26
CA ALA A 290 9.57 -6.74 -15.41
C ALA A 290 9.81 -8.18 -15.89
N ALA A 291 11.07 -8.63 -15.98
CA ALA A 291 11.41 -9.99 -16.37
C ALA A 291 10.92 -11.05 -15.36
N LEU A 292 10.79 -10.68 -14.09
CA LEU A 292 10.31 -11.54 -13.00
C LEU A 292 8.80 -11.41 -12.76
N GLY A 293 8.12 -10.46 -13.42
CA GLY A 293 6.69 -10.19 -13.23
C GLY A 293 6.34 -9.50 -11.90
N VAL A 294 7.29 -8.76 -11.30
CA VAL A 294 7.10 -8.07 -10.00
C VAL A 294 7.24 -6.54 -10.14
N PRO A 295 6.32 -5.75 -9.56
CA PRO A 295 6.42 -4.29 -9.59
C PRO A 295 7.46 -3.81 -8.56
N ALA A 296 8.68 -3.56 -9.02
CA ALA A 296 9.77 -3.06 -8.17
C ALA A 296 10.43 -1.83 -8.80
N GLY A 297 10.40 -0.70 -8.09
CA GLY A 297 11.10 0.55 -8.40
C GLY A 297 12.50 0.64 -7.81
N SER A 298 12.83 -0.18 -6.82
CA SER A 298 14.12 -0.19 -6.12
C SER A 298 14.64 -1.61 -5.82
N ALA A 299 15.93 -1.72 -5.49
CA ALA A 299 16.52 -2.98 -5.05
C ALA A 299 15.84 -3.54 -3.79
N HIS A 300 15.49 -2.66 -2.85
CA HIS A 300 14.75 -3.00 -1.63
C HIS A 300 13.41 -3.67 -1.93
N GLU A 301 12.62 -3.09 -2.84
CA GLU A 301 11.35 -3.66 -3.28
C GLU A 301 11.52 -4.97 -4.05
N LEU A 302 12.61 -5.10 -4.81
CA LEU A 302 12.92 -6.33 -5.52
C LEU A 302 13.30 -7.46 -4.55
N VAL A 303 14.08 -7.16 -3.50
CA VAL A 303 14.35 -8.12 -2.40
C VAL A 303 13.03 -8.51 -1.75
N ALA A 304 12.16 -7.55 -1.41
CA ALA A 304 10.84 -7.79 -0.85
C ALA A 304 10.02 -8.78 -1.69
N ALA A 305 9.96 -8.56 -3.01
CA ALA A 305 9.21 -9.40 -3.93
C ALA A 305 9.80 -10.83 -4.08
N LEU A 306 11.10 -11.00 -3.80
CA LEU A 306 11.82 -12.27 -3.88
C LEU A 306 11.87 -13.03 -2.55
N THR A 307 11.14 -12.55 -1.52
CA THR A 307 11.02 -13.22 -0.22
C THR A 307 10.06 -14.44 -0.22
N ASP A 308 9.56 -14.84 -1.38
CA ASP A 308 8.56 -15.91 -1.58
C ASP A 308 9.07 -17.35 -1.37
N GLY A 309 10.33 -17.54 -1.04
CA GLY A 309 10.95 -18.85 -0.83
C GLY A 309 11.27 -19.62 -2.12
N THR A 310 11.04 -19.06 -3.31
CA THR A 310 11.23 -19.78 -4.58
C THR A 310 12.68 -19.68 -5.07
N PRO A 311 13.41 -20.81 -5.18
CA PRO A 311 14.79 -20.80 -5.70
C PRO A 311 14.84 -20.33 -7.15
N ARG A 312 15.78 -19.43 -7.45
CA ARG A 312 15.96 -18.86 -8.79
C ARG A 312 17.45 -18.70 -9.12
N VAL A 313 17.80 -18.86 -10.39
CA VAL A 313 19.13 -18.56 -10.91
C VAL A 313 19.04 -17.43 -11.92
N LEU A 314 19.62 -16.26 -11.62
CA LEU A 314 19.67 -15.12 -12.54
C LEU A 314 20.90 -15.22 -13.46
N VAL A 315 20.73 -14.83 -14.72
CA VAL A 315 21.81 -14.77 -15.72
C VAL A 315 21.97 -13.33 -16.17
N VAL A 316 23.13 -12.72 -15.90
CA VAL A 316 23.42 -11.32 -16.26
C VAL A 316 24.59 -11.26 -17.24
N THR A 317 24.40 -10.61 -18.39
CA THR A 317 25.46 -10.39 -19.40
C THR A 317 25.92 -8.94 -19.44
N ASP A 318 27.13 -8.72 -19.97
CA ASP A 318 27.67 -7.39 -20.29
C ASP A 318 27.65 -6.38 -19.10
N LEU A 319 27.83 -6.82 -17.85
CA LEU A 319 27.81 -5.94 -16.67
C LEU A 319 28.82 -4.78 -16.77
N ASP A 320 30.02 -5.05 -17.27
CA ASP A 320 31.06 -4.02 -17.45
C ASP A 320 30.69 -2.95 -18.48
N ARG A 321 29.60 -3.16 -19.25
CA ARG A 321 29.10 -2.24 -20.29
C ARG A 321 27.82 -1.52 -19.87
N ALA A 322 27.41 -1.66 -18.62
CA ALA A 322 26.32 -0.86 -18.07
C ALA A 322 26.62 0.65 -18.20
N GLY A 323 25.56 1.43 -18.39
CA GLY A 323 25.62 2.87 -18.62
C GLY A 323 26.36 3.24 -19.91
N GLY A 324 27.33 4.14 -19.79
CA GLY A 324 28.16 4.60 -20.91
C GLY A 324 28.39 6.10 -20.91
N GLY A 325 29.44 6.56 -21.59
CA GLY A 325 29.70 7.99 -21.79
C GLY A 325 29.85 8.77 -20.49
N LEU A 326 28.85 9.59 -20.17
CA LEU A 326 28.71 10.38 -18.95
C LEU A 326 28.24 9.57 -17.71
N VAL A 327 27.75 8.34 -17.88
CA VAL A 327 27.27 7.47 -16.78
C VAL A 327 28.22 6.28 -16.61
N ARG A 328 29.44 6.54 -16.11
CA ARG A 328 30.55 5.57 -16.08
C ARG A 328 30.57 4.65 -14.87
N ASP A 329 29.86 5.03 -13.81
CA ASP A 329 29.77 4.33 -12.53
C ASP A 329 28.65 3.28 -12.50
N ALA A 330 27.82 3.20 -13.55
CA ALA A 330 26.70 2.26 -13.63
C ALA A 330 27.10 0.78 -13.39
N PRO A 331 28.20 0.23 -13.94
CA PRO A 331 28.61 -1.15 -13.65
C PRO A 331 28.83 -1.40 -12.15
N GLN A 332 29.49 -0.46 -11.48
CA GLN A 332 29.80 -0.50 -10.05
C GLN A 332 28.52 -0.36 -9.22
N ARG A 333 27.64 0.56 -9.60
CA ARG A 333 26.35 0.78 -8.92
C ARG A 333 25.44 -0.44 -9.06
N ILE A 334 25.30 -1.03 -10.24
CA ILE A 334 24.51 -2.27 -10.41
C ILE A 334 25.08 -3.39 -9.54
N ALA A 335 26.40 -3.57 -9.52
CA ALA A 335 27.06 -4.56 -8.68
C ALA A 335 26.81 -4.32 -7.18
N ALA A 336 27.05 -3.11 -6.69
CA ALA A 336 27.00 -2.77 -5.27
C ALA A 336 25.59 -2.56 -4.72
N GLU A 337 24.72 -1.88 -5.47
CA GLU A 337 23.39 -1.42 -5.03
C GLU A 337 22.27 -2.39 -5.42
N VAL A 338 22.51 -3.33 -6.34
CA VAL A 338 21.46 -4.26 -6.82
C VAL A 338 21.88 -5.72 -6.68
N LEU A 339 22.92 -6.16 -7.37
CA LEU A 339 23.30 -7.57 -7.41
C LEU A 339 23.78 -8.08 -6.05
N ARG A 340 24.60 -7.30 -5.33
CA ARG A 340 25.06 -7.67 -3.99
C ARG A 340 23.90 -7.77 -2.98
N PRO A 341 22.95 -6.82 -2.90
CA PRO A 341 21.75 -6.98 -2.08
C PRO A 341 20.92 -8.20 -2.41
N LEU A 342 20.67 -8.46 -3.70
CA LEU A 342 19.93 -9.63 -4.15
C LEU A 342 20.63 -10.94 -3.78
N LEU A 343 21.97 -11.00 -3.82
CA LEU A 343 22.75 -12.16 -3.36
C LEU A 343 22.61 -12.43 -1.85
N ALA A 344 22.02 -11.53 -1.06
CA ALA A 344 21.69 -11.83 0.33
C ALA A 344 20.50 -12.80 0.44
N VAL A 345 19.58 -12.79 -0.54
CA VAL A 345 18.42 -13.70 -0.58
C VAL A 345 18.92 -15.16 -0.61
N PRO A 346 18.62 -15.99 0.41
CA PRO A 346 19.24 -17.32 0.59
C PRO A 346 19.13 -18.25 -0.60
N TRP A 347 17.97 -18.27 -1.25
CA TRP A 347 17.64 -19.16 -2.37
C TRP A 347 17.91 -18.55 -3.76
N LEU A 348 18.55 -17.37 -3.82
CA LEU A 348 18.91 -16.74 -5.08
C LEU A 348 20.37 -17.07 -5.45
N ARG A 349 20.57 -17.52 -6.69
CA ARG A 349 21.90 -17.70 -7.29
C ARG A 349 22.02 -16.82 -8.53
N MET A 350 23.24 -16.46 -8.88
CA MET A 350 23.52 -15.64 -10.05
C MET A 350 24.72 -16.13 -10.81
N VAL A 351 24.64 -16.10 -12.13
CA VAL A 351 25.79 -16.15 -13.02
C VAL A 351 25.93 -14.81 -13.74
N VAL A 352 27.08 -14.19 -13.61
CA VAL A 352 27.34 -12.82 -14.06
C VAL A 352 28.54 -12.79 -14.98
N GLU A 353 28.38 -12.26 -16.19
CA GLU A 353 29.50 -11.88 -17.05
C GLU A 353 30.13 -10.59 -16.51
N CYS A 354 31.35 -10.68 -16.00
CA CYS A 354 32.11 -9.54 -15.50
C CYS A 354 33.61 -9.84 -15.56
N GLY A 355 34.38 -8.90 -16.11
CA GLY A 355 35.82 -9.00 -16.27
C GLY A 355 36.57 -9.05 -14.94
N ALA A 356 37.77 -9.62 -14.96
CA ALA A 356 38.64 -9.56 -13.78
C ALA A 356 39.20 -8.13 -13.61
N GLY A 357 39.27 -7.65 -12.36
CA GLY A 357 39.86 -6.35 -12.03
C GLY A 357 39.05 -5.14 -12.51
N THR A 358 37.78 -5.31 -12.89
CA THR A 358 36.88 -4.18 -13.13
C THR A 358 36.28 -3.70 -11.81
N PRO A 359 35.87 -2.43 -11.68
CA PRO A 359 35.36 -1.98 -10.38
C PRO A 359 33.97 -2.56 -10.07
N ALA A 360 33.24 -3.07 -11.07
CA ALA A 360 32.05 -3.91 -10.85
C ALA A 360 32.42 -5.26 -10.22
N ALA A 361 33.52 -5.87 -10.67
CA ALA A 361 34.07 -7.08 -10.07
C ALA A 361 34.57 -6.87 -8.63
N GLU A 362 35.11 -5.68 -8.32
CA GLU A 362 35.50 -5.29 -6.94
C GLU A 362 34.28 -5.03 -6.05
N ALA A 363 33.21 -4.45 -6.59
CA ALA A 363 31.96 -4.22 -5.87
C ALA A 363 31.22 -5.55 -5.53
N LEU A 364 31.43 -6.61 -6.32
CA LEU A 364 30.95 -7.97 -6.05
C LEU A 364 31.92 -8.77 -5.15
N ASP A 365 32.37 -8.16 -4.06
CA ASP A 365 33.25 -8.80 -3.06
C ASP A 365 32.46 -9.77 -2.15
N VAL A 366 32.04 -10.88 -2.75
CA VAL A 366 31.34 -11.99 -2.09
C VAL A 366 31.93 -13.32 -2.57
N PRO A 367 31.80 -14.42 -1.80
CA PRO A 367 32.26 -15.73 -2.23
C PRO A 367 31.68 -16.11 -3.60
N ALA A 368 32.55 -16.38 -4.58
CA ALA A 368 32.16 -16.63 -5.95
C ALA A 368 32.97 -17.75 -6.59
N ALA A 369 32.33 -18.57 -7.41
CA ALA A 369 33.02 -19.42 -8.38
C ALA A 369 33.46 -18.55 -9.57
N VAL A 370 34.72 -18.59 -9.97
CA VAL A 370 35.24 -17.76 -11.08
C VAL A 370 35.62 -18.66 -12.25
N LEU A 371 34.94 -18.46 -13.38
CA LEU A 371 35.20 -19.12 -14.65
C LEU A 371 35.89 -18.12 -15.61
N ASP A 372 37.22 -18.04 -15.53
CA ASP A 372 38.02 -17.14 -16.38
C ASP A 372 38.32 -17.77 -17.74
N LEU A 373 37.57 -17.37 -18.77
CA LEU A 373 37.61 -17.96 -20.11
C LEU A 373 38.90 -17.71 -20.91
N ASP A 374 39.82 -16.89 -20.40
CA ASP A 374 41.19 -16.77 -20.93
C ASP A 374 42.07 -17.96 -20.52
N ARG A 375 41.66 -18.73 -19.50
CA ARG A 375 42.41 -19.92 -19.07
C ARG A 375 42.18 -21.08 -20.05
N PRO A 376 43.26 -21.71 -20.56
CA PRO A 376 43.20 -22.83 -21.51
C PRO A 376 42.25 -23.98 -21.13
N GLN A 377 42.16 -24.30 -19.84
CA GLN A 377 41.34 -25.40 -19.34
C GLN A 377 39.84 -25.33 -19.71
N TRP A 378 39.34 -24.15 -20.11
CA TRP A 378 37.95 -23.93 -20.49
C TRP A 378 37.68 -24.02 -21.99
N THR A 379 38.71 -24.24 -22.80
CA THR A 379 38.61 -24.38 -24.25
C THR A 379 39.37 -25.62 -24.69
N ASP A 380 38.65 -26.58 -25.27
CA ASP A 380 39.25 -27.75 -25.90
C ASP A 380 40.11 -27.30 -27.11
N PRO A 381 41.43 -27.54 -27.11
CA PRO A 381 42.33 -27.02 -28.13
C PRO A 381 42.09 -27.65 -29.51
N PHE A 382 41.81 -28.96 -29.58
CA PHE A 382 41.58 -29.65 -30.84
C PHE A 382 40.25 -29.23 -31.49
N ALA A 383 39.18 -29.14 -30.68
CA ALA A 383 37.89 -28.67 -31.17
C ALA A 383 37.91 -27.18 -31.54
N PHE A 384 38.79 -26.37 -30.93
CA PHE A 384 39.00 -24.98 -31.31
C PHE A 384 39.76 -24.87 -32.65
N GLU A 385 40.79 -25.69 -32.85
CA GLU A 385 41.53 -25.77 -34.11
C GLU A 385 40.62 -26.21 -35.27
N ASP A 386 39.88 -27.31 -35.09
CA ASP A 386 38.90 -27.80 -36.07
C ASP A 386 37.86 -26.72 -36.42
N TRP A 387 37.39 -25.97 -35.41
CA TRP A 387 36.46 -24.87 -35.64
C TRP A 387 37.11 -23.72 -36.43
N CYS A 388 38.36 -23.35 -36.13
CA CYS A 388 39.08 -22.31 -36.89
C CYS A 388 39.19 -22.67 -38.39
N LEU A 389 39.37 -23.95 -38.73
CA LEU A 389 39.43 -24.42 -40.12
C LEU A 389 38.11 -24.22 -40.88
N THR A 390 36.99 -24.03 -40.18
CA THR A 390 35.68 -23.77 -40.79
C THR A 390 35.42 -22.29 -41.08
N LEU A 391 36.23 -21.37 -40.57
CA LEU A 391 35.95 -19.93 -40.60
C LEU A 391 36.36 -19.25 -41.91
N THR A 392 37.37 -19.77 -42.59
CA THR A 392 37.98 -19.16 -43.79
C THR A 392 38.76 -20.21 -44.56
N GLU A 393 38.97 -20.00 -45.86
CA GLU A 393 39.71 -20.91 -46.73
C GLU A 393 41.24 -20.85 -46.50
N HIS A 394 41.75 -19.78 -45.89
CA HIS A 394 43.17 -19.63 -45.59
C HIS A 394 43.54 -20.12 -44.19
N GLN A 395 44.77 -20.60 -44.00
CA GLN A 395 45.21 -21.11 -42.70
C GLN A 395 45.33 -19.99 -41.66
N LEU A 396 44.59 -20.12 -40.54
CA LEU A 396 44.70 -19.24 -39.38
C LEU A 396 45.76 -19.75 -38.39
N PRO A 397 46.51 -18.86 -37.71
CA PRO A 397 47.44 -19.25 -36.65
C PRO A 397 46.68 -19.61 -35.35
N SER A 398 45.97 -20.74 -35.35
CA SER A 398 45.09 -21.21 -34.26
C SER A 398 45.77 -21.15 -32.87
N ASP A 399 47.04 -21.55 -32.77
CA ASP A 399 47.82 -21.50 -31.53
C ASP A 399 47.98 -20.08 -30.96
N ALA A 400 48.15 -19.08 -31.82
CA ALA A 400 48.31 -17.68 -31.39
C ALA A 400 46.97 -17.03 -30.99
N LEU A 401 45.87 -17.50 -31.59
CA LEU A 401 44.51 -17.00 -31.41
C LEU A 401 43.78 -17.67 -30.23
N TYR A 402 44.20 -18.88 -29.86
CA TYR A 402 43.68 -19.64 -28.73
C TYR A 402 43.84 -18.86 -27.41
N PRO A 403 42.86 -18.89 -26.49
CA PRO A 403 41.57 -19.60 -26.57
C PRO A 403 40.38 -18.74 -27.05
N SER A 404 40.60 -17.63 -27.77
CA SER A 404 39.56 -16.61 -28.02
C SER A 404 38.83 -16.80 -29.37
N PRO A 405 37.51 -17.06 -29.37
CA PRO A 405 36.72 -17.17 -30.59
C PRO A 405 36.66 -15.85 -31.38
N ALA A 406 36.56 -14.70 -30.71
CA ALA A 406 36.49 -13.42 -31.42
C ALA A 406 37.80 -13.05 -32.11
N LEU A 407 38.96 -13.42 -31.55
CA LEU A 407 40.25 -13.24 -32.23
C LEU A 407 40.30 -14.05 -33.53
N ALA A 408 39.82 -15.30 -33.50
CA ALA A 408 39.74 -16.13 -34.70
C ALA A 408 38.77 -15.58 -35.75
N LEU A 409 37.59 -15.10 -35.33
CA LEU A 409 36.61 -14.49 -36.22
C LEU A 409 37.11 -13.16 -36.83
N LEU A 410 37.84 -12.36 -36.06
CA LEU A 410 38.46 -11.13 -36.55
C LEU A 410 39.60 -11.45 -37.51
N ALA A 411 40.50 -12.37 -37.14
CA ALA A 411 41.62 -12.80 -37.99
C ALA A 411 41.14 -13.40 -39.33
N ALA A 412 40.02 -14.13 -39.34
CA ALA A 412 39.40 -14.65 -40.56
C ALA A 412 38.90 -13.56 -41.52
N ARG A 413 38.69 -12.33 -41.01
CA ARG A 413 38.24 -11.14 -41.77
C ARG A 413 39.37 -10.14 -42.02
N THR A 414 40.59 -10.44 -41.59
CA THR A 414 41.77 -9.61 -41.80
C THR A 414 42.60 -10.18 -42.96
N ALA A 415 43.40 -9.35 -43.62
CA ALA A 415 44.31 -9.80 -44.66
C ALA A 415 45.23 -10.95 -44.19
N PRO A 416 45.52 -11.96 -45.03
CA PRO A 416 46.42 -13.07 -44.68
C PRO A 416 47.82 -12.60 -44.31
N GLY A 417 48.47 -13.30 -43.36
CA GLY A 417 49.88 -13.09 -43.03
C GLY A 417 50.16 -12.00 -41.99
N VAL A 418 49.13 -11.44 -41.34
CA VAL A 418 49.30 -10.53 -40.20
C VAL A 418 49.94 -11.29 -39.02
N PRO A 419 51.13 -10.89 -38.54
CA PRO A 419 51.77 -11.55 -37.41
C PRO A 419 51.01 -11.24 -36.12
N VAL A 420 50.64 -12.30 -35.38
CA VAL A 420 50.07 -12.20 -34.04
C VAL A 420 51.09 -12.75 -33.06
N ASP A 421 51.58 -11.92 -32.14
CA ASP A 421 52.51 -12.36 -31.10
C ASP A 421 51.80 -13.34 -30.15
N PRO A 422 52.19 -14.63 -30.11
CA PRO A 422 51.55 -15.62 -29.26
C PRO A 422 51.77 -15.32 -27.76
N ALA A 423 52.83 -14.61 -27.39
CA ALA A 423 53.17 -14.26 -26.01
C ALA A 423 52.43 -13.01 -25.50
N ALA A 424 51.80 -12.23 -26.39
CA ALA A 424 51.04 -11.05 -26.00
C ALA A 424 49.77 -11.41 -25.23
N GLU A 425 49.35 -10.53 -24.31
CA GLU A 425 48.06 -10.68 -23.63
C GLU A 425 46.88 -10.59 -24.62
N PRO A 426 45.75 -11.27 -24.35
CA PRO A 426 44.60 -11.33 -25.26
C PRO A 426 44.10 -9.94 -25.71
N GLY A 427 44.08 -8.96 -24.79
CA GLY A 427 43.71 -7.58 -25.12
C GLY A 427 44.65 -6.92 -26.15
N ARG A 428 45.97 -7.14 -26.03
CA ARG A 428 46.93 -6.63 -27.02
C ARG A 428 46.81 -7.33 -28.36
N LYS A 429 46.59 -8.65 -28.37
CA LYS A 429 46.31 -9.42 -29.59
C LYS A 429 45.09 -8.85 -30.32
N ALA A 430 44.02 -8.55 -29.56
CA ALA A 430 42.80 -7.97 -30.10
C ALA A 430 43.05 -6.60 -30.74
N GLU A 431 43.78 -5.71 -30.08
CA GLU A 431 44.11 -4.38 -30.61
C GLU A 431 44.96 -4.45 -31.88
N SER A 432 46.02 -5.26 -31.89
CA SER A 432 46.88 -5.40 -33.07
C SER A 432 46.13 -5.99 -34.27
N LEU A 433 45.26 -6.98 -34.04
CA LEU A 433 44.41 -7.53 -35.09
C LEU A 433 43.36 -6.53 -35.56
N ALA A 434 42.79 -5.72 -34.67
CA ALA A 434 41.82 -4.68 -35.03
C ALA A 434 42.45 -3.56 -35.86
N GLU A 435 43.69 -3.16 -35.54
CA GLU A 435 44.44 -2.19 -36.34
C GLU A 435 44.78 -2.73 -37.74
N ALA A 436 45.20 -4.00 -37.82
CA ALA A 436 45.46 -4.65 -39.10
C ALA A 436 44.17 -4.85 -39.93
N TRP A 437 43.08 -5.23 -39.26
CA TRP A 437 41.74 -5.30 -39.86
C TRP A 437 41.33 -3.95 -40.42
N TRP A 438 41.42 -2.88 -39.63
CA TRP A 438 41.09 -1.51 -40.04
C TRP A 438 41.92 -1.04 -41.23
N ALA A 439 43.22 -1.35 -41.24
CA ALA A 439 44.11 -1.03 -42.35
C ALA A 439 43.70 -1.77 -43.64
N SER A 440 43.17 -2.99 -43.53
CA SER A 440 42.72 -3.81 -44.65
C SER A 440 41.36 -3.40 -45.24
N LEU A 441 40.57 -2.59 -44.52
CA LEU A 441 39.25 -2.16 -45.00
C LEU A 441 39.36 -1.24 -46.24
N PRO A 442 38.50 -1.45 -47.26
CA PRO A 442 38.32 -0.48 -48.34
C PRO A 442 37.96 0.91 -47.81
N GLU A 443 38.37 1.96 -48.52
CA GLU A 443 38.10 3.35 -48.11
C GLU A 443 36.60 3.61 -47.93
N GLU A 444 35.77 3.05 -48.83
CA GLU A 444 34.30 3.14 -48.79
C GLU A 444 33.68 2.47 -47.55
N ALA A 445 34.34 1.48 -46.94
CA ALA A 445 33.84 0.75 -45.76
C ALA A 445 34.21 1.43 -44.43
N ARG A 446 35.19 2.34 -44.43
CA ARG A 446 35.69 2.99 -43.19
C ARG A 446 34.66 3.95 -42.60
N ALA A 447 34.03 4.79 -43.41
CA ALA A 447 33.05 5.75 -42.91
C ALA A 447 31.80 5.08 -42.29
N PRO A 448 31.19 4.04 -42.91
CA PRO A 448 30.19 3.19 -42.26
C PRO A 448 30.64 2.65 -40.89
N MET A 449 31.87 2.14 -40.77
CA MET A 449 32.39 1.60 -39.51
C MET A 449 32.52 2.65 -38.42
N VAL A 450 33.02 3.85 -38.75
CA VAL A 450 33.10 4.98 -37.80
C VAL A 450 31.71 5.35 -37.29
N ALA A 451 30.73 5.46 -38.18
CA ALA A 451 29.34 5.77 -37.80
C ALA A 451 28.75 4.69 -36.88
N LEU A 452 28.95 3.40 -37.19
CA LEU A 452 28.49 2.28 -36.37
C LEU A 452 29.13 2.29 -34.98
N ALA A 453 30.44 2.54 -34.90
CA ALA A 453 31.16 2.65 -33.64
C ALA A 453 30.70 3.88 -32.82
N ALA A 454 30.47 5.03 -33.46
CA ALA A 454 30.03 6.26 -32.82
C ALA A 454 28.68 6.12 -32.11
N VAL A 455 27.73 5.40 -32.71
CA VAL A 455 26.41 5.14 -32.08
C VAL A 455 26.43 3.99 -31.07
N GLY A 456 27.59 3.32 -30.89
CA GLY A 456 27.76 2.20 -29.95
C GLY A 456 27.19 0.86 -30.43
N GLY A 457 26.89 0.73 -31.73
CA GLY A 457 26.23 -0.43 -32.32
C GLY A 457 24.74 -0.53 -31.95
N GLY A 458 24.21 -1.76 -31.95
CA GLY A 458 22.82 -1.99 -31.54
C GLY A 458 21.77 -1.64 -32.59
N VAL A 459 22.20 -1.43 -33.83
CA VAL A 459 21.35 -1.05 -34.97
C VAL A 459 21.32 -2.16 -36.01
N ASP A 460 20.24 -2.22 -36.78
CA ASP A 460 20.14 -3.07 -37.97
C ASP A 460 20.82 -2.39 -39.17
N ALA A 461 20.95 -3.12 -40.28
CA ALA A 461 21.58 -2.61 -41.49
C ALA A 461 20.82 -1.43 -42.12
N ALA A 462 19.49 -1.38 -41.94
CA ALA A 462 18.65 -0.32 -42.51
C ALA A 462 18.89 1.02 -41.81
N LEU A 463 18.81 1.04 -40.48
CA LEU A 463 19.10 2.21 -39.67
C LEU A 463 20.57 2.61 -39.76
N TRP A 464 21.49 1.64 -39.89
CA TRP A 464 22.89 1.93 -40.14
C TRP A 464 23.09 2.72 -41.43
N ALA A 465 22.39 2.37 -42.51
CA ALA A 465 22.45 3.10 -43.79
C ALA A 465 21.87 4.52 -43.73
N GLU A 466 21.01 4.82 -42.74
CA GLU A 466 20.45 6.16 -42.51
C GLU A 466 21.39 7.08 -41.72
N LEU A 467 22.43 6.53 -41.06
CA LEU A 467 23.34 7.35 -40.27
C LEU A 467 24.12 8.34 -41.17
N PRO A 468 24.43 9.55 -40.68
CA PRO A 468 25.28 10.49 -41.41
C PRO A 468 26.62 9.87 -41.76
N THR A 469 27.24 10.37 -42.82
CA THR A 469 28.60 10.01 -43.29
C THR A 469 28.80 8.56 -43.74
N THR A 470 27.79 7.70 -43.69
CA THR A 470 27.89 6.28 -44.11
C THR A 470 27.98 6.06 -45.61
N GLY A 471 27.51 6.98 -46.45
CA GLY A 471 27.43 6.76 -47.89
C GLY A 471 26.24 5.89 -48.34
N GLY A 472 25.31 5.59 -47.43
CA GLY A 472 24.05 4.90 -47.74
C GLY A 472 24.14 3.37 -47.79
N ALA A 473 23.06 2.74 -48.29
CA ALA A 473 22.87 1.29 -48.19
C ALA A 473 23.96 0.45 -48.89
N ALA A 474 24.48 0.92 -50.03
CA ALA A 474 25.52 0.19 -50.77
C ALA A 474 26.86 0.14 -50.00
N ALA A 475 27.27 1.26 -49.40
CA ALA A 475 28.48 1.33 -48.59
C ALA A 475 28.33 0.52 -47.29
N VAL A 476 27.15 0.54 -46.67
CA VAL A 476 26.83 -0.32 -45.52
C VAL A 476 26.87 -1.80 -45.89
N GLN A 477 26.33 -2.18 -47.04
CA GLN A 477 26.39 -3.57 -47.51
C GLN A 477 27.83 -4.01 -47.76
N ALA A 478 28.66 -3.17 -48.38
CA ALA A 478 30.08 -3.44 -48.56
C ALA A 478 30.85 -3.53 -47.22
N ALA A 479 30.43 -2.76 -46.21
CA ALA A 479 31.03 -2.77 -44.89
C ALA A 479 30.55 -3.96 -44.02
N ALA A 480 29.33 -4.47 -44.24
CA ALA A 480 28.73 -5.53 -43.44
C ALA A 480 29.54 -6.84 -43.47
N ASP A 481 30.17 -7.16 -44.60
CA ASP A 481 31.03 -8.35 -44.75
C ASP A 481 32.24 -8.34 -43.79
N PHE A 482 32.66 -7.16 -43.34
CA PHE A 482 33.81 -6.97 -42.46
C PHE A 482 33.45 -6.85 -40.97
N VAL A 483 32.16 -6.76 -40.62
CA VAL A 483 31.71 -6.72 -39.22
C VAL A 483 31.65 -8.15 -38.68
N LEU A 484 31.90 -8.31 -37.38
CA LEU A 484 31.61 -9.59 -36.71
C LEU A 484 30.11 -9.93 -36.86
N PRO A 485 29.75 -11.23 -36.84
CA PRO A 485 28.36 -11.63 -36.91
C PRO A 485 27.50 -10.85 -35.91
N SER A 486 26.31 -10.46 -36.35
CA SER A 486 25.33 -9.82 -35.47
C SER A 486 25.05 -10.70 -34.26
N ASP A 487 24.62 -10.08 -33.16
CA ASP A 487 24.05 -10.86 -32.08
C ASP A 487 22.75 -11.57 -32.52
N ASP A 488 22.20 -12.43 -31.65
CA ASP A 488 20.94 -13.15 -31.92
C ASP A 488 19.74 -12.22 -32.23
N GLY A 489 19.86 -10.92 -31.93
CA GLY A 489 18.87 -9.89 -32.26
C GLY A 489 19.14 -9.17 -33.58
N GLY A 490 20.11 -9.62 -34.38
CA GLY A 490 20.47 -9.01 -35.66
C GLY A 490 21.22 -7.67 -35.52
N ARG A 491 21.71 -7.33 -34.32
CA ARG A 491 22.34 -6.04 -34.06
C ARG A 491 23.83 -6.07 -34.32
N LEU A 492 24.31 -5.08 -35.08
CA LEU A 492 25.70 -4.96 -35.50
C LEU A 492 26.52 -4.12 -34.52
N ARG A 493 27.81 -4.44 -34.41
CA ARG A 493 28.77 -3.74 -33.52
C ARG A 493 30.21 -3.89 -34.00
N VAL A 494 31.04 -2.89 -33.71
CA VAL A 494 32.49 -2.96 -33.94
C VAL A 494 33.18 -3.55 -32.71
N TRP A 495 34.14 -4.44 -32.93
CA TRP A 495 34.93 -5.11 -31.88
C TRP A 495 36.44 -5.05 -32.21
N PRO A 496 37.33 -4.99 -31.21
CA PRO A 496 37.09 -4.89 -29.77
C PRO A 496 36.47 -3.55 -29.38
N TYR A 497 35.80 -3.51 -28.22
CA TYR A 497 35.12 -2.29 -27.78
C TYR A 497 36.08 -1.12 -27.56
N SER A 498 37.27 -1.38 -27.04
CA SER A 498 38.34 -0.38 -26.91
C SER A 498 38.76 0.21 -28.27
N PHE A 499 38.77 -0.60 -29.32
CA PHE A 499 39.01 -0.12 -30.68
C PHE A 499 37.83 0.70 -31.20
N ALA A 500 36.59 0.24 -31.00
CA ALA A 500 35.39 0.97 -31.36
C ALA A 500 35.33 2.35 -30.66
N ASP A 501 35.71 2.41 -29.39
CA ASP A 501 35.82 3.64 -28.62
C ASP A 501 36.81 4.62 -29.25
N ARG A 502 37.97 4.15 -29.76
CA ARG A 502 38.92 4.98 -30.51
C ARG A 502 38.33 5.52 -31.81
N LEU A 503 37.59 4.71 -32.57
CA LEU A 503 36.93 5.16 -33.81
C LEU A 503 35.95 6.31 -33.57
N THR A 504 35.34 6.38 -32.39
CA THR A 504 34.41 7.47 -32.05
C THR A 504 35.08 8.85 -32.02
N LEU A 505 36.41 8.92 -31.84
CA LEU A 505 37.18 10.16 -31.90
C LEU A 505 37.20 10.78 -33.30
N TRP A 506 36.96 9.98 -34.35
CA TRP A 506 36.84 10.46 -35.72
C TRP A 506 35.44 10.99 -36.06
N GLY A 507 34.53 10.94 -35.07
CA GLY A 507 33.43 11.88 -34.87
C GLY A 507 32.19 11.66 -35.72
N LEU A 508 31.05 11.46 -35.06
CA LEU A 508 29.73 11.70 -35.62
C LEU A 508 29.13 12.92 -34.92
N ASP A 509 28.80 13.97 -35.68
CA ASP A 509 28.17 15.16 -35.10
C ASP A 509 26.75 14.83 -34.62
N HIS A 510 26.44 15.12 -33.36
CA HIS A 510 25.15 14.77 -32.77
C HIS A 510 23.98 15.50 -33.45
N ALA A 511 24.18 16.77 -33.84
CA ALA A 511 23.13 17.53 -34.53
C ALA A 511 22.89 17.03 -35.97
N ALA A 512 23.93 16.56 -36.65
CA ALA A 512 23.81 15.87 -37.94
C ALA A 512 23.08 14.54 -37.80
N LEU A 513 23.44 13.72 -36.79
CA LEU A 513 22.74 12.47 -36.49
C LEU A 513 21.25 12.72 -36.26
N ARG A 514 20.92 13.63 -35.34
CA ARG A 514 19.53 14.00 -35.01
C ARG A 514 18.75 14.42 -36.26
N ARG A 515 19.31 15.26 -37.13
CA ARG A 515 18.66 15.71 -38.37
C ARG A 515 18.48 14.60 -39.41
N ALA A 516 19.39 13.65 -39.46
CA ALA A 516 19.34 12.55 -40.42
C ALA A 516 18.25 11.52 -40.04
N VAL A 517 18.15 11.17 -38.75
CA VAL A 517 17.29 10.04 -38.33
C VAL A 517 15.98 10.47 -37.67
N LEU A 518 15.89 11.65 -37.03
CA LEU A 518 14.65 12.07 -36.36
C LEU A 518 13.78 12.97 -37.22
N ARG A 519 12.48 12.75 -37.13
CA ARG A 519 11.45 13.61 -37.69
C ARG A 519 11.11 14.75 -36.72
N ALA A 520 10.43 15.77 -37.22
CA ALA A 520 9.99 16.91 -36.42
C ALA A 520 9.01 16.52 -35.29
N ARG A 521 8.25 15.43 -35.44
CA ARG A 521 7.37 14.85 -34.42
C ARG A 521 7.59 13.34 -34.34
N PRO A 522 8.31 12.84 -33.32
CA PRO A 522 8.57 11.42 -33.16
C PRO A 522 7.28 10.65 -32.85
N GLY A 523 7.18 9.41 -33.36
CA GLY A 523 6.09 8.49 -33.05
C GLY A 523 6.57 7.07 -32.74
N PRO A 524 5.67 6.09 -32.64
CA PRO A 524 6.02 4.70 -32.31
C PRO A 524 7.04 4.06 -33.25
N ARG A 525 7.07 4.47 -34.53
CA ARG A 525 8.02 3.96 -35.54
C ARG A 525 9.45 4.50 -35.38
N ASP A 526 9.62 5.52 -34.55
CA ASP A 526 10.90 6.18 -34.32
C ASP A 526 11.58 5.68 -33.03
N ALA A 527 11.02 4.68 -32.33
CA ALA A 527 11.52 4.18 -31.04
C ALA A 527 13.02 3.81 -31.07
N ASP A 528 13.44 3.01 -32.05
CA ASP A 528 14.85 2.63 -32.20
C ASP A 528 15.76 3.82 -32.54
N ARG A 529 15.25 4.75 -33.37
CA ARG A 529 15.97 5.98 -33.77
C ARG A 529 16.17 6.91 -32.58
N LEU A 530 15.14 7.10 -31.77
CA LEU A 530 15.19 7.87 -30.52
C LEU A 530 16.21 7.25 -29.55
N GLY A 531 16.20 5.92 -29.39
CA GLY A 531 17.19 5.22 -28.58
C GLY A 531 18.62 5.46 -29.04
N VAL A 532 18.88 5.42 -30.36
CA VAL A 532 20.21 5.72 -30.94
C VAL A 532 20.65 7.14 -30.65
N VAL A 533 19.77 8.13 -30.86
CA VAL A 533 20.08 9.54 -30.60
C VAL A 533 20.39 9.78 -29.12
N LEU A 534 19.57 9.27 -28.20
CA LEU A 534 19.79 9.42 -26.77
C LEU A 534 21.09 8.76 -26.31
N ARG A 535 21.35 7.51 -26.73
CA ARG A 535 22.61 6.80 -26.39
C ARG A 535 23.83 7.54 -26.92
N HIS A 536 23.77 8.03 -28.17
CA HIS A 536 24.86 8.83 -28.73
C HIS A 536 25.08 10.10 -27.92
N ALA A 537 24.02 10.80 -27.50
CA ALA A 537 24.17 12.02 -26.72
C ALA A 537 24.83 11.78 -25.37
N VAL A 538 24.42 10.74 -24.63
CA VAL A 538 25.04 10.34 -23.36
C VAL A 538 26.52 10.02 -23.56
N ARG A 539 26.86 9.41 -24.70
CA ARG A 539 28.23 9.06 -25.08
C ARG A 539 29.08 10.27 -25.47
N SER A 540 28.54 11.18 -26.27
CA SER A 540 29.24 12.37 -26.77
C SER A 540 29.19 13.58 -25.83
N GLY A 541 28.37 13.51 -24.78
CA GLY A 541 28.07 14.64 -23.90
C GLY A 541 27.25 15.75 -24.56
N ALA A 542 26.44 15.41 -25.57
CA ALA A 542 25.59 16.39 -26.24
C ALA A 542 24.37 16.74 -25.37
N ALA A 543 23.91 17.99 -25.46
CA ALA A 543 22.71 18.43 -24.74
C ALA A 543 21.45 17.75 -25.30
N VAL A 544 20.63 17.20 -24.40
CA VAL A 544 19.38 16.49 -24.72
C VAL A 544 18.18 16.94 -23.90
N LEU A 545 18.31 18.05 -23.18
CA LEU A 545 17.23 18.56 -22.33
C LEU A 545 15.95 18.81 -23.13
N ASP A 546 16.07 19.31 -24.37
CA ASP A 546 14.92 19.55 -25.24
C ASP A 546 14.22 18.25 -25.69
N LEU A 547 14.99 17.16 -25.86
CA LEU A 547 14.42 15.84 -26.13
C LEU A 547 13.74 15.25 -24.90
N LEU A 548 14.33 15.41 -23.71
CA LEU A 548 13.76 14.91 -22.46
C LEU A 548 12.50 15.69 -22.03
N ALA A 549 12.35 16.93 -22.46
CA ALA A 549 11.15 17.73 -22.23
C ALA A 549 9.99 17.34 -23.18
N ASP A 550 10.23 16.61 -24.28
CA ASP A 550 9.17 16.20 -25.20
C ASP A 550 8.52 14.89 -24.74
N PRO A 551 7.24 14.87 -24.34
CA PRO A 551 6.55 13.65 -23.91
C PRO A 551 6.48 12.58 -25.00
N ALA A 552 6.56 12.94 -26.29
CA ALA A 552 6.65 11.94 -27.36
C ALA A 552 7.95 11.11 -27.27
N VAL A 553 9.06 11.73 -26.87
CA VAL A 553 10.33 11.04 -26.65
C VAL A 553 10.23 10.14 -25.43
N LEU A 554 9.72 10.64 -24.30
CA LEU A 554 9.58 9.87 -23.06
C LEU A 554 8.72 8.61 -23.24
N VAL A 555 7.69 8.71 -24.07
CA VAL A 555 6.74 7.62 -24.31
C VAL A 555 7.26 6.60 -25.33
N HIS A 556 7.90 7.05 -26.42
CA HIS A 556 8.27 6.18 -27.53
C HIS A 556 9.71 5.63 -27.47
N ALA A 557 10.64 6.35 -26.84
CA ALA A 557 12.02 5.91 -26.76
C ALA A 557 12.19 4.65 -25.90
N ASP A 558 13.33 3.98 -26.07
CA ASP A 558 13.77 2.92 -25.17
C ASP A 558 13.95 3.47 -23.73
N PRO A 559 13.23 2.96 -22.71
CA PRO A 559 13.30 3.48 -21.34
C PRO A 559 14.71 3.47 -20.76
N ALA A 560 15.55 2.50 -21.15
CA ALA A 560 16.96 2.46 -20.71
C ALA A 560 17.75 3.66 -21.25
N ALA A 561 17.56 4.02 -22.52
CA ALA A 561 18.21 5.18 -23.13
C ALA A 561 17.74 6.51 -22.51
N VAL A 562 16.45 6.64 -22.19
CA VAL A 562 15.91 7.82 -21.49
C VAL A 562 16.46 7.92 -20.08
N THR A 563 16.53 6.80 -19.35
CA THR A 563 17.07 6.76 -17.99
C THR A 563 18.55 7.10 -17.96
N ALA A 564 19.34 6.57 -18.91
CA ALA A 564 20.75 6.95 -19.06
C ALA A 564 20.92 8.44 -19.42
N ALA A 565 20.03 8.99 -20.24
CA ALA A 565 20.02 10.42 -20.58
C ALA A 565 19.72 11.29 -19.35
N PHE A 566 18.73 10.95 -18.52
CA PHE A 566 18.54 11.61 -17.23
C PHE A 566 19.74 11.42 -16.29
N GLY A 567 20.31 10.22 -16.22
CA GLY A 567 21.49 9.91 -15.41
C GLY A 567 22.74 10.70 -15.82
N SER A 568 22.82 11.19 -17.06
CA SER A 568 23.91 12.07 -17.50
C SER A 568 23.92 13.42 -16.77
N PHE A 569 22.79 13.84 -16.20
CA PHE A 569 22.66 14.97 -15.27
C PHE A 569 22.90 14.50 -13.83
N SER A 570 23.98 13.75 -13.61
CA SER A 570 24.22 12.92 -12.41
C SER A 570 23.94 13.62 -11.07
N PRO A 571 24.35 14.89 -10.81
CA PRO A 571 24.00 15.57 -9.56
C PRO A 571 22.48 15.75 -9.38
N ALA A 572 21.78 16.26 -10.39
CA ALA A 572 20.33 16.47 -10.35
C ALA A 572 19.58 15.13 -10.29
N PHE A 573 20.03 14.13 -11.05
CA PHE A 573 19.45 12.80 -11.04
C PHE A 573 19.63 12.12 -9.68
N ALA A 574 20.84 12.13 -9.11
CA ALA A 574 21.10 11.56 -7.79
C ALA A 574 20.33 12.31 -6.69
N ASP A 575 20.23 13.64 -6.75
CA ASP A 575 19.48 14.41 -5.76
C ASP A 575 17.96 14.16 -5.86
N ALA A 576 17.43 13.95 -7.07
CA ALA A 576 16.02 13.60 -7.31
C ALA A 576 15.71 12.13 -7.00
N THR A 577 16.70 11.24 -7.08
CA THR A 577 16.50 9.78 -6.94
C THR A 577 17.06 9.19 -5.65
N SER A 578 17.79 9.94 -4.83
CA SER A 578 18.35 9.47 -3.56
C SER A 578 17.35 9.61 -2.40
N PRO A 579 17.10 8.52 -1.64
CA PRO A 579 16.30 8.57 -0.41
C PRO A 579 16.96 9.30 0.78
N ASP A 580 18.28 9.55 0.74
CA ASP A 580 19.07 10.04 1.88
C ASP A 580 19.32 11.55 1.85
N ARG A 581 19.32 12.17 0.67
CA ARG A 581 19.58 13.61 0.50
C ARG A 581 18.36 14.51 0.71
N MET A 582 17.19 13.91 0.93
CA MET A 582 15.93 14.62 1.22
C MET A 582 15.71 14.88 2.73
N SER A 583 16.74 14.67 3.55
CA SER A 583 16.73 14.78 5.03
C SER A 583 16.40 16.18 5.61
N GLY A 584 15.96 17.14 4.80
CA GLY A 584 15.45 18.45 5.27
C GLY A 584 13.95 18.45 5.61
N GLY A 585 13.35 17.28 5.84
CA GLY A 585 11.89 17.13 5.93
C GLY A 585 11.20 17.42 4.58
N PRO A 586 9.87 17.58 4.55
CA PRO A 586 9.12 17.96 3.33
C PRO A 586 9.56 19.28 2.67
N TRP A 587 10.52 19.99 3.27
CA TRP A 587 10.82 21.41 3.05
C TRP A 587 12.26 21.67 2.60
N GLY A 588 13.10 20.64 2.55
CA GLY A 588 14.51 20.77 2.14
C GLY A 588 14.69 20.57 0.64
N VAL A 589 14.33 21.56 -0.17
CA VAL A 589 14.61 21.54 -1.62
C VAL A 589 15.81 22.45 -1.89
N GLY A 590 16.93 21.89 -2.34
CA GLY A 590 18.03 22.68 -2.89
C GLY A 590 17.59 23.37 -4.19
N PRO A 591 18.14 24.55 -4.53
CA PRO A 591 17.74 25.28 -5.73
C PRO A 591 18.06 24.49 -7.01
N GLU A 592 17.13 24.47 -7.96
CA GLU A 592 17.35 23.92 -9.30
C GLU A 592 18.47 24.69 -10.01
N ARG A 593 19.39 23.97 -10.66
CA ARG A 593 20.48 24.59 -11.42
C ARG A 593 20.02 24.90 -12.83
N ALA A 594 20.38 26.08 -13.34
CA ALA A 594 20.09 26.44 -14.72
C ALA A 594 20.76 25.44 -15.69
N GLY A 595 19.95 24.82 -16.57
CA GLY A 595 20.41 23.84 -17.56
C GLY A 595 20.16 22.37 -17.19
N ASP A 596 19.65 22.09 -15.99
CA ASP A 596 19.21 20.75 -15.58
C ASP A 596 17.71 20.53 -15.91
N PRO A 597 17.27 19.27 -16.13
CA PRO A 597 15.85 18.96 -16.24
C PRO A 597 15.11 19.27 -14.92
N PRO A 598 13.84 19.71 -14.98
CA PRO A 598 13.05 19.98 -13.78
C PRO A 598 13.04 18.76 -12.87
N ARG A 599 13.26 18.97 -11.57
CA ARG A 599 13.38 17.86 -10.61
C ARG A 599 12.14 16.95 -10.62
N ARG A 600 10.95 17.56 -10.70
CA ARG A 600 9.67 16.84 -10.77
C ARG A 600 9.56 15.91 -11.99
N LEU A 601 10.19 16.26 -13.11
CA LEU A 601 10.20 15.43 -14.30
C LEU A 601 11.06 14.18 -14.09
N ILE A 602 12.24 14.34 -13.48
CA ILE A 602 13.12 13.20 -13.12
C ILE A 602 12.41 12.27 -12.14
N GLU A 603 11.80 12.83 -11.09
CA GLU A 603 11.08 12.04 -10.09
C GLU A 603 9.89 11.31 -10.70
N ALA A 604 9.14 11.95 -11.61
CA ALA A 604 8.04 11.32 -12.31
C ALA A 604 8.51 10.17 -13.22
N TRP A 605 9.62 10.37 -13.94
CA TRP A 605 10.24 9.30 -14.73
C TRP A 605 10.65 8.11 -13.86
N TRP A 606 11.30 8.37 -12.72
CA TRP A 606 11.75 7.32 -11.81
C TRP A 606 10.59 6.52 -11.21
N LEU A 607 9.55 7.20 -10.71
CA LEU A 607 8.37 6.55 -10.12
C LEU A 607 7.55 5.77 -11.16
N ALA A 608 7.49 6.27 -12.41
CA ALA A 608 6.87 5.55 -13.53
C ALA A 608 7.74 4.41 -14.08
N GLY A 609 9.04 4.37 -13.72
CA GLY A 609 10.08 3.47 -14.22
C GLY A 609 9.66 2.00 -14.39
N PRO A 610 9.08 1.38 -13.35
CA PRO A 610 8.61 0.00 -13.41
C PRO A 610 7.55 -0.22 -14.51
N VAL A 611 6.58 0.69 -14.62
CA VAL A 611 5.49 0.56 -15.61
C VAL A 611 6.00 0.85 -17.01
N VAL A 612 6.83 1.89 -17.18
CA VAL A 612 7.32 2.28 -18.51
C VAL A 612 8.28 1.25 -19.11
N THR A 613 9.00 0.51 -18.24
CA THR A 613 9.90 -0.57 -18.66
C THR A 613 9.13 -1.86 -18.95
N ALA A 614 8.12 -2.19 -18.15
CA ALA A 614 7.33 -3.42 -18.31
C ALA A 614 6.40 -3.40 -19.53
N SER A 615 5.99 -2.21 -20.00
CA SER A 615 5.10 -2.08 -21.16
C SER A 615 5.79 -1.45 -22.36
N ALA A 616 5.57 -2.03 -23.54
CA ALA A 616 5.93 -1.40 -24.82
C ALA A 616 4.82 -0.47 -25.35
N ASP A 617 3.63 -0.47 -24.73
CA ASP A 617 2.50 0.33 -25.16
C ASP A 617 2.71 1.81 -24.78
N PRO A 618 2.76 2.73 -25.77
CA PRO A 618 2.82 4.16 -25.53
C PRO A 618 1.73 4.71 -24.61
N GLN A 619 0.51 4.19 -24.67
CA GLN A 619 -0.61 4.68 -23.87
C GLN A 619 -0.41 4.37 -22.38
N VAL A 620 0.05 3.15 -22.08
CA VAL A 620 0.39 2.74 -20.71
C VAL A 620 1.55 3.55 -20.15
N ARG A 621 2.59 3.80 -20.96
CA ARG A 621 3.71 4.66 -20.57
C ARG A 621 3.28 6.10 -20.29
N ALA A 622 2.46 6.66 -21.18
CA ALA A 622 1.93 8.00 -21.01
C ALA A 622 1.06 8.12 -19.76
N SER A 623 0.24 7.11 -19.46
CA SER A 623 -0.58 7.04 -18.25
C SER A 623 0.26 7.02 -16.97
N ALA A 624 1.32 6.19 -16.93
CA ALA A 624 2.22 6.11 -15.79
C ALA A 624 2.98 7.42 -15.55
N LEU A 625 3.46 8.06 -16.61
CA LEU A 625 4.14 9.36 -16.51
C LEU A 625 3.19 10.48 -16.08
N HIS A 626 1.97 10.51 -16.65
CA HIS A 626 0.94 11.48 -16.28
C HIS A 626 0.59 11.41 -14.80
N THR A 627 0.52 10.19 -14.22
CA THR A 627 0.27 9.97 -12.80
C THR A 627 1.16 10.84 -11.91
N TRP A 628 2.46 10.82 -12.18
CA TRP A 628 3.46 11.42 -11.30
C TRP A 628 3.86 12.85 -11.70
N LEU A 629 3.50 13.29 -12.89
CA LEU A 629 3.80 14.64 -13.38
C LEU A 629 2.66 15.63 -13.13
N ALA A 630 1.41 15.17 -13.11
CA ALA A 630 0.26 16.04 -12.91
C ALA A 630 0.17 16.62 -11.48
N GLY A 631 -0.49 17.78 -11.34
CA GLY A 631 -0.49 18.55 -10.10
C GLY A 631 0.82 19.31 -9.83
N ALA A 632 1.57 19.62 -10.89
CA ALA A 632 2.68 20.57 -10.84
C ALA A 632 2.17 22.01 -11.00
N ASP A 633 2.67 22.92 -10.18
CA ASP A 633 2.38 24.36 -10.28
C ASP A 633 3.06 25.02 -11.49
N ASP A 634 4.09 24.35 -12.04
CA ASP A 634 4.84 24.80 -13.21
C ASP A 634 4.00 24.66 -14.51
N PRO A 635 3.76 25.75 -15.25
CA PRO A 635 3.01 25.72 -16.51
C PRO A 635 3.58 24.77 -17.58
N GLU A 636 4.90 24.62 -17.68
CA GLU A 636 5.53 23.75 -18.69
C GLU A 636 5.32 22.27 -18.36
N LEU A 637 5.44 21.92 -17.06
CA LEU A 637 5.15 20.56 -16.59
C LEU A 637 3.66 20.25 -16.67
N ALA A 638 2.79 21.24 -16.44
CA ALA A 638 1.35 21.10 -16.59
C ALA A 638 0.93 20.83 -18.05
N ASP A 639 1.55 21.52 -19.03
CA ASP A 639 1.35 21.23 -20.47
C ASP A 639 1.82 19.81 -20.81
N THR A 640 3.01 19.43 -20.33
CA THR A 640 3.55 18.09 -20.53
C THR A 640 2.63 17.01 -19.97
N ALA A 641 2.12 17.20 -18.75
CA ALA A 641 1.15 16.30 -18.12
C ALA A 641 -0.17 16.23 -18.91
N ALA A 642 -0.67 17.35 -19.43
CA ALA A 642 -1.88 17.37 -20.26
C ALA A 642 -1.69 16.61 -21.58
N ARG A 643 -0.53 16.76 -22.25
CA ARG A 643 -0.18 16.00 -23.46
C ARG A 643 -0.04 14.51 -23.19
N LEU A 644 0.51 14.12 -22.04
CA LEU A 644 0.58 12.73 -21.61
C LEU A 644 -0.82 12.15 -21.35
N ALA A 645 -1.71 12.88 -20.66
CA ALA A 645 -3.10 12.46 -20.45
C ALA A 645 -3.85 12.23 -21.77
N LEU A 646 -3.66 13.13 -22.75
CA LEU A 646 -4.23 13.00 -24.09
C LEU A 646 -3.68 11.76 -24.83
N THR A 647 -2.39 11.50 -24.71
CA THR A 647 -1.74 10.33 -25.33
C THR A 647 -2.21 9.02 -24.69
N ALA A 648 -2.41 9.03 -23.37
CA ALA A 648 -2.90 7.89 -22.61
C ALA A 648 -4.38 7.58 -22.89
N GLY A 649 -5.20 8.60 -23.15
CA GLY A 649 -6.61 8.43 -23.50
C GLY A 649 -7.50 7.92 -22.35
N HIS A 650 -7.04 8.01 -21.11
CA HIS A 650 -7.79 7.54 -19.94
C HIS A 650 -8.76 8.60 -19.39
N GLY A 651 -9.84 8.15 -18.76
CA GLY A 651 -10.88 9.01 -18.18
C GLY A 651 -10.59 9.48 -16.75
N TRP A 652 -9.33 9.77 -16.38
CA TRP A 652 -8.98 10.24 -15.04
C TRP A 652 -7.81 11.23 -15.05
N ARG A 653 -7.67 12.01 -13.98
CA ARG A 653 -6.61 13.02 -13.82
C ARG A 653 -6.10 13.13 -12.39
N VAL A 654 -4.79 13.12 -12.21
CA VAL A 654 -4.17 13.43 -10.91
C VAL A 654 -4.22 14.94 -10.69
N ARG A 655 -4.69 15.36 -9.52
CA ARG A 655 -4.85 16.77 -9.14
C ARG A 655 -3.69 17.27 -8.31
N TRP A 656 -3.20 16.44 -7.40
CA TRP A 656 -2.13 16.76 -6.48
C TRP A 656 -1.38 15.49 -6.07
N SER A 657 -0.18 15.68 -5.54
CA SER A 657 0.64 14.61 -4.93
C SER A 657 1.27 15.11 -3.63
N PHE A 658 1.35 14.26 -2.61
CA PHE A 658 1.84 14.57 -1.26
C PHE A 658 2.92 13.57 -0.80
N ALA A 659 3.82 14.04 0.07
CA ALA A 659 4.91 13.27 0.72
C ALA A 659 5.78 12.42 -0.23
N ARG A 660 5.93 12.84 -1.50
CA ARG A 660 6.76 12.13 -2.49
C ARG A 660 8.15 11.88 -1.94
N ARG A 661 8.45 10.61 -1.61
CA ARG A 661 9.77 10.11 -1.21
C ARG A 661 10.41 10.77 0.02
N VAL A 662 9.64 11.47 0.85
CA VAL A 662 10.15 12.06 2.11
C VAL A 662 10.21 10.99 3.20
N ASP A 663 9.07 10.34 3.43
CA ASP A 663 8.91 9.22 4.36
C ASP A 663 8.05 8.16 3.66
N ARG A 664 8.34 6.88 3.91
CA ARG A 664 7.49 5.79 3.39
C ARG A 664 6.08 5.96 3.93
N VAL A 665 5.09 5.96 3.04
CA VAL A 665 3.68 5.95 3.45
C VAL A 665 3.27 4.51 3.74
N TYR A 666 2.61 4.31 4.87
CA TYR A 666 2.13 3.00 5.31
C TYR A 666 0.64 2.85 5.06
N ARG A 667 -0.20 3.80 5.50
CA ARG A 667 -1.68 3.70 5.40
C ARG A 667 -2.35 5.07 5.24
N LEU A 668 -3.60 5.03 4.76
CA LEU A 668 -4.54 6.14 4.72
C LEU A 668 -5.79 5.81 5.53
N ALA A 669 -6.46 6.85 6.03
CA ALA A 669 -7.81 6.74 6.57
C ALA A 669 -8.59 8.02 6.30
N ALA A 670 -9.90 7.90 6.07
CA ALA A 670 -10.79 9.06 6.06
C ALA A 670 -10.90 9.66 7.47
N GLY A 671 -10.87 10.99 7.56
CA GLY A 671 -11.07 11.70 8.80
C GLY A 671 -12.55 11.74 9.19
N HIS A 672 -12.82 11.48 10.47
CA HIS A 672 -14.15 11.53 11.07
C HIS A 672 -14.16 12.42 12.32
N GLY A 673 -15.36 12.77 12.77
CA GLY A 673 -15.55 13.63 13.94
C GLY A 673 -15.42 15.12 13.68
N ARG A 674 -15.61 15.91 14.73
CA ARG A 674 -15.81 17.36 14.62
C ARG A 674 -14.64 18.08 13.95
N ASP A 675 -13.42 17.69 14.27
CA ASP A 675 -12.21 18.42 13.89
C ASP A 675 -11.47 17.82 12.69
N LEU A 676 -11.74 16.54 12.36
CA LEU A 676 -11.07 15.82 11.28
C LEU A 676 -12.01 15.43 10.12
N ALA A 677 -13.32 15.64 10.23
CA ALA A 677 -14.26 15.37 9.14
C ALA A 677 -13.85 16.09 7.84
N GLY A 678 -13.83 15.32 6.75
CA GLY A 678 -13.44 15.83 5.43
C GLY A 678 -11.93 15.93 5.20
N LEU A 679 -11.09 15.58 6.19
CA LEU A 679 -9.64 15.48 6.03
C LEU A 679 -9.21 14.05 5.69
N LEU A 680 -8.00 13.90 5.17
CA LEU A 680 -7.35 12.62 4.93
C LEU A 680 -6.21 12.42 5.93
N MET A 681 -6.23 11.32 6.67
CA MET A 681 -5.15 10.94 7.57
C MET A 681 -4.10 10.11 6.82
N VAL A 682 -2.84 10.46 7.01
CA VAL A 682 -1.68 9.81 6.37
C VAL A 682 -0.72 9.33 7.44
N ALA A 683 -0.47 8.02 7.49
CA ALA A 683 0.61 7.43 8.27
C ALA A 683 1.86 7.32 7.39
N ALA A 684 2.88 8.13 7.68
CA ALA A 684 4.15 8.14 6.97
C ALA A 684 5.33 8.17 7.94
N GLY A 685 6.31 7.29 7.72
CA GLY A 685 7.43 7.11 8.62
C GLY A 685 6.95 6.71 10.02
N ARG A 686 7.30 7.50 11.03
CA ARG A 686 6.80 7.32 12.41
C ARG A 686 5.69 8.29 12.77
N THR A 687 5.06 8.93 11.78
CA THR A 687 4.14 10.03 12.05
C THR A 687 2.79 9.86 11.36
N VAL A 688 1.74 10.28 12.07
CA VAL A 688 0.39 10.39 11.52
C VAL A 688 0.05 11.88 11.41
N CYS A 689 -0.29 12.34 10.21
CA CYS A 689 -0.68 13.72 9.93
C CYS A 689 -1.99 13.79 9.13
N ALA A 690 -2.60 14.98 9.08
CA ALA A 690 -3.81 15.24 8.30
C ALA A 690 -3.50 16.14 7.10
N ILE A 691 -4.07 15.80 5.94
CA ILE A 691 -4.00 16.61 4.72
C ILE A 691 -5.41 16.90 4.19
N ASP A 692 -5.56 18.01 3.47
CA ASP A 692 -6.79 18.33 2.76
C ASP A 692 -6.88 17.47 1.48
N PRO A 693 -7.93 16.65 1.29
CA PRO A 693 -8.06 15.82 0.09
C PRO A 693 -8.37 16.64 -1.17
N GLY A 694 -8.74 17.91 -1.02
CA GLY A 694 -9.00 18.91 -2.05
C GLY A 694 -7.76 19.33 -2.85
N ASP A 695 -6.63 19.51 -2.17
CA ASP A 695 -5.39 20.01 -2.78
C ASP A 695 -4.11 19.30 -2.28
N GLY A 696 -4.23 18.36 -1.35
CA GLY A 696 -3.11 17.61 -0.79
C GLY A 696 -2.28 18.41 0.22
N THR A 697 -2.76 19.57 0.67
CA THR A 697 -2.00 20.44 1.59
C THR A 697 -2.06 19.94 3.03
N LEU A 698 -0.95 20.10 3.76
CA LEU A 698 -0.87 19.71 5.16
C LEU A 698 -1.69 20.63 6.05
N VAL A 699 -2.57 20.06 6.87
CA VAL A 699 -3.38 20.83 7.83
C VAL A 699 -2.61 20.97 9.14
N GLN A 700 -1.99 22.14 9.36
CA GLN A 700 -1.18 22.39 10.56
C GLN A 700 -1.97 22.44 11.88
N ARG A 701 -3.30 22.56 11.83
CA ARG A 701 -4.17 22.58 13.02
C ARG A 701 -4.45 21.21 13.63
N ALA A 702 -4.23 20.12 12.88
CA ALA A 702 -4.42 18.77 13.38
C ALA A 702 -3.14 18.28 14.09
N ASP A 703 -3.25 17.81 15.33
CA ASP A 703 -2.11 17.32 16.11
C ASP A 703 -1.37 16.20 15.35
N ARG A 704 -0.08 16.39 15.10
CA ARG A 704 0.79 15.34 14.54
C ARG A 704 1.10 14.34 15.65
N ALA A 705 0.77 13.07 15.43
CA ALA A 705 1.12 12.00 16.36
C ALA A 705 2.42 11.32 15.92
N THR A 706 3.30 11.02 16.88
CA THR A 706 4.48 10.18 16.65
C THR A 706 4.20 8.78 17.20
N LEU A 707 4.46 7.75 16.42
CA LEU A 707 4.29 6.36 16.79
C LEU A 707 5.60 5.80 17.35
N ASP A 708 5.49 5.00 18.41
CA ASP A 708 6.62 4.32 19.03
C ASP A 708 7.09 3.10 18.22
N ASP A 709 6.14 2.38 17.62
CA ASP A 709 6.37 1.23 16.73
C ASP A 709 6.00 1.59 15.28
N PRO A 710 6.92 1.43 14.29
CA PRO A 710 6.61 1.60 12.88
C PRO A 710 5.81 0.44 12.24
N SER A 711 5.51 -0.65 12.96
CA SER A 711 4.86 -1.87 12.46
C SER A 711 3.34 -1.73 12.20
N LEU A 712 2.94 -0.68 11.47
CA LEU A 712 1.52 -0.33 11.28
C LEU A 712 0.82 -1.22 10.24
N ALA A 713 -0.23 -1.91 10.66
CA ALA A 713 -1.07 -2.78 9.83
C ALA A 713 -2.33 -2.07 9.29
N ALA A 714 -2.97 -1.18 10.06
CA ALA A 714 -4.11 -0.38 9.62
C ALA A 714 -4.23 0.93 10.42
N LEU A 715 -4.96 1.91 9.86
CA LEU A 715 -5.29 3.18 10.48
C LEU A 715 -6.79 3.44 10.32
N ALA A 716 -7.47 3.86 11.38
CA ALA A 716 -8.88 4.25 11.35
C ALA A 716 -9.11 5.51 12.21
N VAL A 717 -10.17 6.26 11.94
CA VAL A 717 -10.56 7.43 12.72
C VAL A 717 -11.98 7.24 13.25
N GLY A 718 -12.15 7.38 14.57
CA GLY A 718 -13.44 7.28 15.23
C GLY A 718 -14.32 8.52 15.03
N GLU A 719 -15.60 8.41 15.40
CA GLU A 719 -16.55 9.53 15.39
C GLU A 719 -16.10 10.71 16.28
N ASP A 720 -15.40 10.43 17.35
CA ASP A 720 -14.83 11.41 18.28
C ASP A 720 -13.54 12.08 17.75
N GLY A 721 -13.07 11.69 16.55
CA GLY A 721 -11.79 12.13 16.00
C GLY A 721 -10.58 11.40 16.61
N SER A 722 -10.78 10.39 17.45
CA SER A 722 -9.70 9.54 17.94
C SER A 722 -9.11 8.70 16.80
N ARG A 723 -7.78 8.53 16.81
CA ARG A 723 -7.05 7.81 15.77
C ARG A 723 -6.68 6.43 16.30
N HIS A 724 -7.13 5.38 15.63
CA HIS A 724 -6.84 4.00 16.02
C HIS A 724 -5.82 3.40 15.05
N VAL A 725 -4.77 2.83 15.60
CA VAL A 725 -3.69 2.18 14.88
C VAL A 725 -3.69 0.70 15.23
N LEU A 726 -3.82 -0.16 14.22
CA LEU A 726 -3.61 -1.60 14.36
C LEU A 726 -2.13 -1.89 14.06
N THR A 727 -1.44 -2.53 15.00
CA THR A 727 -0.04 -2.97 14.88
C THR A 727 0.04 -4.39 14.32
N ALA A 728 1.21 -4.80 13.81
CA ALA A 728 1.41 -6.08 13.15
C ALA A 728 1.32 -7.31 14.10
N ASP A 729 1.33 -7.09 15.41
CA ASP A 729 1.07 -8.09 16.46
C ASP A 729 -0.43 -8.24 16.79
N GLY A 730 -1.31 -7.52 16.10
CA GLY A 730 -2.75 -7.49 16.38
C GLY A 730 -3.14 -6.54 17.51
N GLY A 731 -2.19 -5.79 18.07
CA GLY A 731 -2.43 -4.72 19.04
C GLY A 731 -3.17 -3.53 18.43
N ILE A 732 -3.97 -2.84 19.25
CA ILE A 732 -4.69 -1.63 18.84
C ILE A 732 -4.34 -0.50 19.79
N LEU A 733 -3.73 0.55 19.25
CA LEU A 733 -3.37 1.77 19.97
C LEU A 733 -4.32 2.91 19.57
N SER A 734 -4.87 3.63 20.54
CA SER A 734 -5.73 4.80 20.30
C SER A 734 -5.00 6.08 20.68
N ILE A 735 -5.03 7.09 19.80
CA ILE A 735 -4.31 8.37 19.95
C ILE A 735 -5.30 9.53 19.74
N GLY A 736 -5.65 10.27 20.80
CA GLY A 736 -6.62 11.37 20.74
C GLY A 736 -7.34 11.62 22.08
N ALA A 737 -7.94 12.79 22.26
CA ALA A 737 -8.19 13.46 23.54
C ALA A 737 -9.02 12.67 24.57
N ALA A 738 -8.50 12.62 25.80
CA ALA A 738 -9.02 11.89 26.96
C ALA A 738 -10.36 12.39 27.54
N ASP A 739 -11.05 13.33 26.87
CA ASP A 739 -12.15 14.11 27.46
C ASP A 739 -13.56 13.82 26.86
N ASP A 740 -13.70 12.97 25.84
CA ASP A 740 -14.99 12.65 25.18
C ASP A 740 -15.29 11.11 25.25
N PRO A 741 -16.57 10.67 25.21
CA PRO A 741 -16.94 9.29 25.51
C PRO A 741 -16.33 8.31 24.48
N GLN A 742 -15.51 7.40 24.99
CA GLN A 742 -14.69 6.38 24.31
C GLN A 742 -15.48 5.28 23.57
N THR A 743 -16.63 5.60 22.98
CA THR A 743 -17.58 4.60 22.44
C THR A 743 -16.97 3.73 21.33
N VAL A 744 -16.07 4.30 20.52
CA VAL A 744 -15.34 3.58 19.45
C VAL A 744 -14.21 2.73 20.03
N ALA A 745 -13.45 3.23 21.00
CA ALA A 745 -12.42 2.44 21.68
C ALA A 745 -13.04 1.26 22.43
N ASP A 746 -14.18 1.46 23.10
CA ASP A 746 -14.92 0.39 23.76
C ASP A 746 -15.43 -0.66 22.75
N ALA A 747 -15.89 -0.22 21.57
CA ALA A 747 -16.30 -1.12 20.50
C ALA A 747 -15.12 -1.93 19.94
N LEU A 748 -13.95 -1.32 19.81
CA LEU A 748 -12.70 -1.99 19.42
C LEU A 748 -12.28 -3.05 20.45
N VAL A 749 -12.40 -2.74 21.74
CA VAL A 749 -12.13 -3.70 22.83
C VAL A 749 -13.07 -4.90 22.71
N ARG A 750 -14.39 -4.68 22.60
CA ARG A 750 -15.38 -5.77 22.43
C ARG A 750 -15.16 -6.59 21.17
N LEU A 751 -14.85 -5.94 20.04
CA LEU A 751 -14.52 -6.64 18.81
C LEU A 751 -13.32 -7.55 19.02
N ARG A 752 -12.25 -7.02 19.60
CA ARG A 752 -11.02 -7.80 19.86
C ARG A 752 -11.29 -8.97 20.80
N GLU A 753 -12.15 -8.82 21.81
CA GLU A 753 -12.55 -9.90 22.71
C GLU A 753 -13.33 -11.01 22.00
N SER A 754 -14.10 -10.68 20.96
CA SER A 754 -14.85 -11.65 20.15
C SER A 754 -13.99 -12.39 19.11
N LEU A 755 -12.74 -11.95 18.88
CA LEU A 755 -11.87 -12.58 17.90
C LEU A 755 -11.38 -13.94 18.39
N GLU A 756 -11.46 -14.94 17.51
CA GLU A 756 -10.83 -16.25 17.69
C GLU A 756 -9.39 -16.28 17.14
N HIS A 757 -9.04 -15.28 16.34
CA HIS A 757 -7.83 -15.19 15.52
C HIS A 757 -7.31 -13.75 15.51
N GLY A 758 -6.02 -13.54 15.23
CA GLY A 758 -5.45 -12.20 15.29
C GLY A 758 -6.01 -11.22 14.25
N ALA A 759 -6.24 -9.97 14.65
CA ALA A 759 -6.71 -8.90 13.77
C ALA A 759 -5.62 -8.48 12.76
N THR A 760 -6.01 -8.33 11.49
CA THR A 760 -5.08 -8.01 10.38
C THR A 760 -5.49 -6.80 9.56
N ALA A 761 -6.75 -6.35 9.66
CA ALA A 761 -7.26 -5.15 9.01
C ALA A 761 -8.30 -4.45 9.90
N MET A 762 -8.44 -3.13 9.76
CA MET A 762 -9.36 -2.32 10.56
C MET A 762 -9.88 -1.12 9.77
N ALA A 763 -11.16 -0.79 9.97
CA ALA A 763 -11.75 0.47 9.53
C ALA A 763 -12.84 0.92 10.50
N ALA A 764 -13.14 2.22 10.51
CA ALA A 764 -14.18 2.81 11.34
C ALA A 764 -14.94 3.86 10.53
N LEU A 765 -16.24 3.97 10.81
CA LEU A 765 -17.13 4.95 10.20
C LEU A 765 -17.85 5.72 11.30
N GLY A 766 -17.91 7.04 11.14
CA GLY A 766 -18.58 7.94 12.08
C GLY A 766 -20.11 8.02 11.88
N ARG A 767 -20.69 9.14 12.34
CA ARG A 767 -22.13 9.46 12.23
C ARG A 767 -22.73 9.22 10.83
N PRO A 768 -24.05 8.95 10.74
CA PRO A 768 -25.03 8.93 11.83
C PRO A 768 -25.09 7.61 12.61
N ARG A 769 -24.47 6.54 12.12
CA ARG A 769 -24.41 5.24 12.78
C ARG A 769 -22.94 4.82 12.91
N PRO A 770 -22.29 5.09 14.05
CA PRO A 770 -20.90 4.69 14.21
C PRO A 770 -20.77 3.17 14.13
N VAL A 771 -19.70 2.70 13.51
CA VAL A 771 -19.41 1.27 13.39
C VAL A 771 -17.90 1.07 13.22
N VAL A 772 -17.40 -0.02 13.77
CA VAL A 772 -16.02 -0.47 13.61
C VAL A 772 -16.04 -1.84 12.97
N VAL A 773 -15.08 -2.07 12.07
CA VAL A 773 -14.88 -3.34 11.37
C VAL A 773 -13.46 -3.82 11.59
N LEU A 774 -13.30 -5.12 11.89
CA LEU A 774 -12.02 -5.83 11.90
C LEU A 774 -12.06 -6.99 10.92
N GLY A 775 -10.96 -7.19 10.19
CA GLY A 775 -10.67 -8.43 9.49
C GLY A 775 -9.68 -9.27 10.28
N ASP A 776 -9.81 -10.60 10.26
CA ASP A 776 -8.89 -11.50 10.93
C ASP A 776 -8.04 -12.35 9.97
N GLU A 777 -7.01 -12.99 10.53
CA GLU A 777 -6.10 -13.86 9.78
C GLU A 777 -6.74 -15.13 9.18
N ALA A 778 -7.90 -15.54 9.70
CA ALA A 778 -8.62 -16.72 9.24
C ALA A 778 -9.58 -16.40 8.08
N GLY A 779 -9.70 -15.12 7.72
CA GLY A 779 -10.50 -14.65 6.60
C GLY A 779 -11.92 -14.23 6.97
N TYR A 780 -12.22 -14.06 8.27
CA TYR A 780 -13.51 -13.55 8.72
C TYR A 780 -13.49 -12.03 8.86
N VAL A 781 -14.67 -11.44 8.68
CA VAL A 781 -14.89 -10.00 8.88
C VAL A 781 -15.90 -9.84 10.01
N HIS A 782 -15.56 -8.96 10.95
CA HIS A 782 -16.29 -8.68 12.17
C HIS A 782 -16.70 -7.22 12.20
N ALA A 783 -17.91 -6.91 12.63
CA ALA A 783 -18.41 -5.55 12.78
C ALA A 783 -19.14 -5.37 14.12
N VAL A 784 -18.87 -4.26 14.80
CA VAL A 784 -19.63 -3.81 15.97
C VAL A 784 -20.13 -2.40 15.70
N PRO A 785 -21.45 -2.15 15.74
CA PRO A 785 -21.98 -0.80 15.83
C PRO A 785 -21.36 -0.09 17.04
N GLY A 786 -20.84 1.11 16.87
CA GLY A 786 -20.24 1.95 17.92
C GLY A 786 -21.27 2.51 18.91
N LEU A 787 -22.32 1.76 19.21
CA LEU A 787 -23.31 2.07 20.24
C LEU A 787 -22.93 1.34 21.55
N PRO A 788 -23.17 1.95 22.73
CA PRO A 788 -22.95 1.28 24.00
C PRO A 788 -23.72 -0.03 24.09
N GLY A 789 -23.02 -1.15 24.32
CA GLY A 789 -23.63 -2.48 24.48
C GLY A 789 -24.05 -3.19 23.19
N ALA A 790 -23.63 -2.73 22.01
CA ALA A 790 -23.88 -3.46 20.78
C ALA A 790 -23.02 -4.73 20.67
N GLU A 791 -23.67 -5.83 20.28
CA GLU A 791 -23.04 -7.15 20.10
C GLU A 791 -22.22 -7.23 18.79
N PRO A 792 -21.04 -7.88 18.82
CA PRO A 792 -20.28 -8.20 17.62
C PRO A 792 -21.03 -9.09 16.65
N ARG A 793 -20.92 -8.74 15.36
CA ARG A 793 -21.40 -9.54 14.23
C ARG A 793 -20.22 -10.02 13.43
N ARG A 794 -20.29 -11.24 12.90
CA ARG A 794 -19.23 -11.88 12.09
C ARG A 794 -19.84 -12.51 10.85
N THR A 795 -19.11 -12.52 9.74
CA THR A 795 -19.47 -13.30 8.56
C THR A 795 -19.70 -14.78 8.91
N GLU A 796 -20.78 -15.40 8.40
CA GLU A 796 -21.14 -16.80 8.71
C GLU A 796 -20.07 -17.81 8.26
N SER A 797 -19.39 -17.51 7.17
CA SER A 797 -18.23 -18.25 6.66
C SER A 797 -17.05 -17.30 6.48
N ALA A 798 -15.83 -17.85 6.43
CA ALA A 798 -14.66 -17.08 6.03
C ALA A 798 -14.89 -16.50 4.62
N ALA A 799 -14.82 -15.18 4.49
CA ALA A 799 -14.91 -14.50 3.21
C ALA A 799 -13.68 -14.79 2.33
N HIS A 800 -12.51 -14.96 2.98
CA HIS A 800 -11.24 -15.13 2.30
C HIS A 800 -10.54 -16.44 2.67
N ARG A 801 -9.70 -16.95 1.75
CA ARG A 801 -8.75 -18.03 2.02
C ARG A 801 -7.45 -17.45 2.56
N GLY A 802 -7.37 -17.33 3.89
CA GLY A 802 -6.26 -16.70 4.60
C GLY A 802 -6.61 -15.29 5.06
N ALA A 803 -5.60 -14.51 5.44
CA ALA A 803 -5.80 -13.25 6.14
C ALA A 803 -6.59 -12.22 5.31
N VAL A 804 -7.49 -11.50 5.99
CA VAL A 804 -8.08 -10.27 5.47
C VAL A 804 -7.00 -9.19 5.49
N THR A 805 -6.65 -8.65 4.32
CA THR A 805 -5.53 -7.72 4.17
C THR A 805 -5.96 -6.25 4.15
N ALA A 806 -7.22 -5.97 3.84
CA ALA A 806 -7.77 -4.63 3.86
C ALA A 806 -9.30 -4.68 4.07
N VAL A 807 -9.84 -3.69 4.79
CA VAL A 807 -11.28 -3.48 4.97
C VAL A 807 -11.59 -1.99 4.86
N ASP A 808 -12.76 -1.66 4.32
CA ASP A 808 -13.33 -0.31 4.36
C ASP A 808 -14.87 -0.39 4.38
N LEU A 809 -15.55 0.70 4.71
CA LEU A 809 -17.00 0.70 4.88
C LEU A 809 -17.66 2.06 4.62
N THR A 810 -18.93 2.02 4.24
CA THR A 810 -19.74 3.23 4.02
C THR A 810 -21.20 3.03 4.42
N HIS A 811 -21.94 4.14 4.53
CA HIS A 811 -23.39 4.13 4.65
C HIS A 811 -24.01 3.90 3.26
N TYR A 812 -24.85 2.87 3.11
CA TYR A 812 -25.56 2.54 1.88
C TYR A 812 -26.99 2.14 2.21
N GLU A 813 -27.99 2.82 1.62
CA GLU A 813 -29.42 2.56 1.85
C GLU A 813 -29.84 2.48 3.34
N ASN A 814 -29.29 3.36 4.18
CA ASN A 814 -29.44 3.39 5.66
C ASN A 814 -28.83 2.19 6.40
N GLU A 815 -27.89 1.47 5.79
CA GLU A 815 -27.16 0.34 6.37
C GLU A 815 -25.66 0.47 6.15
N HIS A 816 -24.90 -0.41 6.79
CA HIS A 816 -23.46 -0.47 6.60
C HIS A 816 -23.13 -1.41 5.45
N LEU A 817 -22.39 -0.91 4.46
CA LEU A 817 -21.77 -1.74 3.43
C LEU A 817 -20.28 -1.83 3.72
N VAL A 818 -19.81 -3.05 3.97
CA VAL A 818 -18.40 -3.37 4.20
C VAL A 818 -17.81 -3.95 2.91
N VAL A 819 -16.62 -3.48 2.53
CA VAL A 819 -15.78 -4.08 1.49
C VAL A 819 -14.54 -4.66 2.16
N SER A 820 -14.20 -5.90 1.80
CA SER A 820 -13.03 -6.61 2.35
C SER A 820 -12.20 -7.22 1.23
N GLY A 821 -10.88 -7.17 1.39
CA GLY A 821 -9.90 -7.77 0.48
C GLY A 821 -9.01 -8.77 1.21
N GLY A 822 -8.63 -9.85 0.53
CA GLY A 822 -7.86 -10.93 1.13
C GLY A 822 -6.52 -11.20 0.46
N ALA A 823 -5.69 -11.97 1.18
CA ALA A 823 -4.45 -12.54 0.65
C ALA A 823 -4.68 -13.47 -0.56
N ASP A 824 -5.90 -13.98 -0.73
CA ASP A 824 -6.34 -14.80 -1.86
C ASP A 824 -6.65 -14.01 -3.14
N GLY A 825 -6.52 -12.68 -3.09
CA GLY A 825 -6.74 -11.80 -4.24
C GLY A 825 -8.20 -11.51 -4.58
N THR A 826 -9.13 -11.94 -3.72
CA THR A 826 -10.56 -11.68 -3.86
C THR A 826 -11.01 -10.46 -3.05
N VAL A 827 -12.05 -9.79 -3.52
CA VAL A 827 -12.71 -8.66 -2.87
C VAL A 827 -14.18 -9.00 -2.67
N TRP A 828 -14.69 -8.87 -1.46
CA TRP A 828 -16.07 -9.20 -1.07
C TRP A 828 -16.81 -7.97 -0.56
N THR A 829 -18.13 -8.03 -0.66
CA THR A 829 -19.05 -7.08 -0.01
C THR A 829 -19.88 -7.80 1.04
N TRP A 830 -20.12 -7.13 2.16
CA TRP A 830 -20.93 -7.65 3.25
C TRP A 830 -21.77 -6.53 3.87
N MET A 831 -23.06 -6.80 4.09
CA MET A 831 -23.96 -5.92 4.83
C MET A 831 -24.27 -6.57 6.18
N PRO A 832 -23.65 -6.13 7.29
CA PRO A 832 -23.87 -6.70 8.63
C PRO A 832 -25.33 -6.67 9.09
N ASP A 833 -26.15 -5.81 8.47
CA ASP A 833 -27.54 -5.56 8.82
C ASP A 833 -28.57 -6.41 8.05
N ARG A 834 -28.20 -7.10 6.96
CA ARG A 834 -29.15 -7.83 6.10
C ARG A 834 -28.83 -9.30 5.80
N TYR A 835 -27.57 -9.67 5.51
CA TYR A 835 -27.11 -10.97 4.93
C TYR A 835 -27.88 -11.42 3.65
N PRO A 836 -27.24 -12.08 2.64
CA PRO A 836 -25.95 -12.79 2.64
C PRO A 836 -24.93 -12.24 1.62
N MET A 837 -23.70 -12.77 1.67
CA MET A 837 -22.69 -12.63 0.61
C MET A 837 -23.01 -13.60 -0.53
N THR A 838 -22.89 -13.18 -1.79
CA THR A 838 -23.11 -14.06 -2.95
C THR A 838 -21.80 -14.52 -3.58
N ASP A 839 -21.06 -13.59 -4.18
CA ASP A 839 -19.84 -13.86 -4.94
C ASP A 839 -18.84 -12.71 -4.73
N PRO A 840 -17.52 -12.96 -4.92
CA PRO A 840 -16.54 -11.89 -4.86
C PRO A 840 -16.83 -10.87 -5.97
N VAL A 841 -16.84 -9.59 -5.60
CA VAL A 841 -17.13 -8.48 -6.54
C VAL A 841 -15.96 -8.22 -7.49
N LEU A 842 -14.74 -8.55 -7.08
CA LEU A 842 -13.50 -8.51 -7.86
C LEU A 842 -12.59 -9.68 -7.44
N ALA A 843 -11.83 -10.24 -8.38
CA ALA A 843 -10.85 -11.29 -8.10
C ALA A 843 -9.66 -11.21 -9.07
N ARG A 844 -8.45 -11.46 -8.56
CA ARG A 844 -7.19 -11.54 -9.32
C ARG A 844 -6.23 -12.54 -8.68
N ASP A 845 -5.24 -12.99 -9.45
CA ASP A 845 -4.14 -13.85 -8.98
C ASP A 845 -2.99 -13.03 -8.38
N ALA A 846 -3.33 -12.17 -7.43
CA ALA A 846 -2.41 -11.34 -6.65
C ALA A 846 -3.13 -10.96 -5.37
N ALA A 847 -2.43 -10.86 -4.23
CA ALA A 847 -3.06 -10.47 -2.96
C ALA A 847 -3.63 -9.04 -3.04
N VAL A 848 -4.80 -8.81 -2.42
CA VAL A 848 -5.34 -7.45 -2.26
C VAL A 848 -4.49 -6.70 -1.23
N THR A 849 -4.13 -5.44 -1.49
CA THR A 849 -3.29 -4.63 -0.60
C THR A 849 -4.03 -3.45 0.00
N ALA A 850 -5.11 -2.98 -0.64
CA ALA A 850 -5.95 -1.90 -0.16
C ALA A 850 -7.35 -1.99 -0.78
N VAL A 851 -8.37 -1.56 -0.04
CA VAL A 851 -9.74 -1.35 -0.56
C VAL A 851 -10.25 0.01 -0.10
N ALA A 852 -11.21 0.57 -0.83
CA ALA A 852 -11.97 1.74 -0.41
C ALA A 852 -13.42 1.64 -0.90
N VAL A 853 -14.37 2.18 -0.15
CA VAL A 853 -15.79 2.26 -0.54
C VAL A 853 -16.45 3.50 0.05
N THR A 854 -17.15 4.27 -0.79
CA THR A 854 -17.89 5.46 -0.35
C THR A 854 -19.16 5.64 -1.19
N SER A 855 -20.28 5.94 -0.53
CA SER A 855 -21.46 6.51 -1.18
C SER A 855 -21.17 7.97 -1.54
N THR A 856 -20.90 8.23 -2.82
CA THR A 856 -20.56 9.57 -3.32
C THR A 856 -21.79 10.27 -3.87
N VAL A 857 -21.65 11.57 -4.17
CA VAL A 857 -22.68 12.32 -4.92
C VAL A 857 -22.95 11.78 -6.33
N HIS A 858 -22.08 10.89 -6.85
CA HIS A 858 -22.18 10.26 -8.17
C HIS A 858 -22.68 8.82 -8.12
N GLY A 859 -22.98 8.30 -6.93
CA GLY A 859 -23.32 6.89 -6.71
C GLY A 859 -22.29 6.17 -5.86
N LEU A 860 -22.44 4.85 -5.73
CA LEU A 860 -21.54 4.03 -4.93
C LEU A 860 -20.22 3.84 -5.68
N MET A 861 -19.12 4.23 -5.06
CA MET A 861 -17.79 4.10 -5.64
C MET A 861 -16.95 3.20 -4.75
N TYR A 862 -16.32 2.19 -5.33
CA TYR A 862 -15.38 1.33 -4.61
C TYR A 862 -14.13 1.08 -5.44
N ALA A 863 -13.01 0.89 -4.75
CA ALA A 863 -11.71 0.66 -5.34
C ALA A 863 -10.98 -0.49 -4.64
N ALA A 864 -10.17 -1.22 -5.38
CA ALA A 864 -9.31 -2.27 -4.87
C ALA A 864 -7.92 -2.18 -5.51
N GLY A 865 -6.88 -2.32 -4.70
CA GLY A 865 -5.49 -2.39 -5.13
C GLY A 865 -4.89 -3.76 -4.86
N TRP A 866 -3.99 -4.22 -5.73
CA TRP A 866 -3.33 -5.51 -5.63
C TRP A 866 -1.81 -5.40 -5.59
N ALA A 867 -1.17 -6.46 -5.09
CA ALA A 867 0.29 -6.57 -4.97
C ALA A 867 1.03 -6.50 -6.32
N ASP A 868 0.33 -6.70 -7.44
CA ASP A 868 0.87 -6.54 -8.80
C ASP A 868 0.87 -5.08 -9.30
N GLY A 869 0.46 -4.13 -8.46
CA GLY A 869 0.45 -2.70 -8.75
C GLY A 869 -0.78 -2.20 -9.51
N LEU A 870 -1.76 -3.07 -9.81
CA LEU A 870 -3.03 -2.64 -10.39
C LEU A 870 -3.93 -2.05 -9.30
N VAL A 871 -4.61 -0.94 -9.60
CA VAL A 871 -5.76 -0.44 -8.85
C VAL A 871 -6.96 -0.40 -9.78
N ARG A 872 -8.05 -1.05 -9.39
CA ARG A 872 -9.32 -1.02 -10.11
C ARG A 872 -10.32 -0.20 -9.34
N VAL A 873 -10.99 0.70 -10.04
CA VAL A 873 -12.00 1.60 -9.48
C VAL A 873 -13.30 1.34 -10.21
N VAL A 874 -14.39 1.16 -9.47
CA VAL A 874 -15.72 0.91 -10.01
C VAL A 874 -16.67 1.99 -9.47
N LEU A 875 -17.33 2.70 -10.37
CA LEU A 875 -18.42 3.61 -10.05
C LEU A 875 -19.73 2.95 -10.45
N VAL A 876 -20.63 2.79 -9.50
CA VAL A 876 -21.98 2.24 -9.66
C VAL A 876 -22.98 3.39 -9.49
N GLY A 877 -23.29 4.03 -10.62
CA GLY A 877 -24.33 5.07 -10.74
C GLY A 877 -25.45 4.60 -11.67
N ALA A 878 -25.87 5.45 -12.60
CA ALA A 878 -26.83 5.06 -13.65
C ALA A 878 -26.23 4.00 -14.60
N GLU A 879 -24.93 4.10 -14.88
CA GLU A 879 -24.13 3.10 -15.58
C GLU A 879 -22.96 2.67 -14.69
N ARG A 880 -22.49 1.43 -14.89
CA ARG A 880 -21.30 0.90 -14.22
C ARG A 880 -20.07 1.26 -15.04
N VAL A 881 -19.19 2.09 -14.47
CA VAL A 881 -17.91 2.48 -15.09
C VAL A 881 -16.76 1.81 -14.34
N THR A 882 -15.72 1.39 -15.06
CA THR A 882 -14.53 0.76 -14.46
C THR A 882 -13.26 1.38 -15.03
N HIS A 883 -12.36 1.80 -14.15
CA HIS A 883 -11.04 2.32 -14.49
C HIS A 883 -9.96 1.43 -13.90
N ASP A 884 -8.93 1.12 -14.70
CA ASP A 884 -7.73 0.40 -14.28
C ASP A 884 -6.54 1.39 -14.28
N LEU A 885 -5.88 1.50 -13.13
CA LEU A 885 -4.77 2.42 -12.89
C LEU A 885 -3.52 1.62 -12.49
N ARG A 886 -2.34 2.10 -12.90
CA ARG A 886 -1.03 1.53 -12.53
C ARG A 886 -0.06 2.64 -12.15
N PHE A 887 0.53 2.52 -10.96
CA PHE A 887 1.36 3.58 -10.39
C PHE A 887 2.85 3.26 -10.33
N GLY A 888 3.25 2.02 -10.63
CA GLY A 888 4.64 1.55 -10.55
C GLY A 888 4.98 0.84 -9.25
N SER A 889 4.21 1.10 -8.19
CA SER A 889 4.24 0.38 -6.92
C SER A 889 2.83 0.02 -6.45
N PRO A 890 2.67 -1.02 -5.61
CA PRO A 890 1.37 -1.39 -5.04
C PRO A 890 0.76 -0.28 -4.19
N ALA A 891 -0.56 -0.15 -4.25
CA ALA A 891 -1.28 0.75 -3.34
C ALA A 891 -1.25 0.16 -1.92
N VAL A 892 -0.81 0.95 -0.95
CA VAL A 892 -0.76 0.59 0.47
C VAL A 892 -1.95 1.15 1.26
N GLY A 893 -2.75 2.03 0.65
CA GLY A 893 -3.99 2.56 1.20
C GLY A 893 -4.83 3.24 0.12
N LEU A 894 -6.15 3.18 0.26
CA LEU A 894 -7.11 3.82 -0.64
C LEU A 894 -8.16 4.52 0.22
N VAL A 895 -8.63 5.69 -0.21
CA VAL A 895 -9.79 6.40 0.37
C VAL A 895 -10.57 7.03 -0.78
N VAL A 896 -11.90 6.95 -0.75
CA VAL A 896 -12.76 7.68 -1.68
C VAL A 896 -13.49 8.78 -0.90
N THR A 897 -13.40 10.03 -1.36
CA THR A 897 -14.12 11.14 -0.73
C THR A 897 -15.60 11.14 -1.13
N GLU A 898 -16.45 11.81 -0.35
CA GLU A 898 -17.89 11.98 -0.66
C GLU A 898 -18.12 12.70 -2.01
N LEU A 899 -17.15 13.53 -2.45
CA LEU A 899 -17.15 14.20 -3.75
C LEU A 899 -16.67 13.30 -4.90
N GLY A 900 -16.34 12.04 -4.65
CA GLY A 900 -15.91 11.10 -5.69
C GLY A 900 -14.45 11.27 -6.13
N ARG A 901 -13.59 11.86 -5.29
CA ARG A 901 -12.14 11.86 -5.50
C ARG A 901 -11.53 10.59 -4.90
N LEU A 902 -10.67 9.93 -5.67
CA LEU A 902 -9.88 8.81 -5.20
C LEU A 902 -8.55 9.30 -4.64
N CYS A 903 -8.28 9.03 -3.38
CA CYS A 903 -6.97 9.21 -2.75
C CYS A 903 -6.24 7.86 -2.70
N VAL A 904 -5.05 7.80 -3.28
CA VAL A 904 -4.23 6.58 -3.35
C VAL A 904 -2.91 6.80 -2.64
N ALA A 905 -2.59 5.97 -1.65
CA ALA A 905 -1.25 5.88 -1.10
C ALA A 905 -0.48 4.74 -1.75
N THR A 906 0.73 5.04 -2.17
CA THR A 906 1.81 4.10 -2.51
C THR A 906 2.90 4.23 -1.46
N ALA A 907 3.86 3.30 -1.43
CA ALA A 907 5.02 3.45 -0.54
C ALA A 907 5.77 4.79 -0.74
N ASP A 908 5.73 5.34 -1.95
CA ASP A 908 6.45 6.54 -2.36
C ASP A 908 5.69 7.86 -2.14
N GLY A 909 4.39 7.83 -1.83
CA GLY A 909 3.60 9.04 -1.65
C GLY A 909 2.10 8.86 -1.86
N VAL A 910 1.36 9.95 -1.71
CA VAL A 910 -0.11 9.99 -1.81
C VAL A 910 -0.54 10.80 -3.03
N LEU A 911 -1.55 10.34 -3.76
CA LEU A 911 -2.09 10.96 -4.97
C LEU A 911 -3.58 11.24 -4.78
N GLY A 912 -4.05 12.42 -5.21
CA GLY A 912 -5.47 12.73 -5.36
C GLY A 912 -5.89 12.68 -6.82
N ILE A 913 -6.87 11.84 -7.17
CA ILE A 913 -7.27 11.52 -8.54
C ILE A 913 -8.76 11.81 -8.73
N ASP A 914 -9.07 12.63 -9.73
CA ASP A 914 -10.44 12.86 -10.21
C ASP A 914 -10.71 11.93 -11.39
N LEU A 915 -11.87 11.27 -11.39
CA LEU A 915 -12.38 10.55 -12.55
C LEU A 915 -13.17 11.51 -13.43
N ALA A 916 -13.22 11.27 -14.74
CA ALA A 916 -13.96 12.10 -15.68
C ALA A 916 -15.45 12.16 -15.30
N GLU A 917 -15.98 11.07 -14.78
CA GLU A 917 -17.36 10.93 -14.30
C GLU A 917 -17.62 11.70 -12.99
N THR A 918 -16.58 12.02 -12.22
CA THR A 918 -16.65 12.73 -10.93
C THR A 918 -16.07 14.14 -10.98
N ALA A 919 -15.51 14.56 -12.13
CA ALA A 919 -14.82 15.84 -12.31
C ALA A 919 -15.77 17.06 -12.28
N GLN A 920 -17.06 16.85 -12.53
CA GLN A 920 -18.09 17.86 -12.40
C GLN A 920 -19.24 17.31 -11.58
N PRO A 921 -19.76 18.07 -10.60
CA PRO A 921 -20.96 17.66 -9.90
C PRO A 921 -22.14 17.49 -10.88
N PRO A 922 -23.10 16.59 -10.57
CA PRO A 922 -24.22 16.34 -11.47
C PRO A 922 -25.01 17.63 -11.76
N ALA A 923 -25.58 17.75 -12.97
CA ALA A 923 -26.31 18.95 -13.36
C ALA A 923 -27.49 19.22 -12.39
N GLY A 924 -27.54 20.43 -11.81
CA GLY A 924 -28.53 20.80 -10.79
C GLY A 924 -28.12 20.48 -9.34
N TRP A 925 -26.95 19.86 -9.14
CA TRP A 925 -26.31 19.78 -7.82
C TRP A 925 -25.65 21.13 -7.52
N GLU A 926 -26.24 21.87 -6.58
CA GLU A 926 -25.50 22.93 -5.90
C GLU A 926 -24.65 22.26 -4.82
N PRO A 927 -23.32 22.54 -4.74
CA PRO A 927 -22.59 22.18 -3.54
C PRO A 927 -23.34 22.75 -2.33
N PRO A 928 -23.29 22.12 -1.16
CA PRO A 928 -23.67 22.79 0.07
C PRO A 928 -22.73 24.00 0.28
N GLY A 929 -23.05 25.12 -0.37
CA GLY A 929 -22.39 26.42 -0.35
C GLY A 929 -20.91 26.47 -0.72
N ALA A 930 -20.59 26.79 -1.98
CA ALA A 930 -19.36 27.52 -2.34
C ALA A 930 -19.52 29.04 -2.10
N GLY A 931 -20.14 29.42 -0.97
CA GLY A 931 -19.97 30.73 -0.36
C GLY A 931 -18.86 30.57 0.67
N GLY A 932 -17.77 31.33 0.51
CA GLY A 932 -16.50 31.12 1.20
C GLY A 932 -16.60 30.74 2.67
N VAL A 933 -15.66 29.91 3.12
CA VAL A 933 -15.41 29.50 4.51
C VAL A 933 -16.20 30.37 5.50
N PRO A 934 -17.34 29.90 6.02
CA PRO A 934 -17.84 30.42 7.26
C PRO A 934 -16.81 29.99 8.31
N ARG A 935 -15.90 30.90 8.61
CA ARG A 935 -15.25 30.95 9.92
C ARG A 935 -16.33 30.67 10.95
N ALA A 936 -16.14 29.61 11.71
CA ALA A 936 -16.97 29.21 12.83
C ALA A 936 -18.43 28.84 12.48
N TYR A 937 -18.88 27.71 13.02
CA TYR A 937 -20.26 27.56 13.48
C TYR A 937 -20.51 28.59 14.61
N GLU A 938 -20.55 29.88 14.27
CA GLU A 938 -21.04 30.97 15.11
C GLU A 938 -22.34 31.45 14.47
N GLY A 939 -23.48 31.12 15.10
CA GLY A 939 -24.76 31.70 14.67
C GLY A 939 -26.04 31.02 15.12
N HIS A 940 -26.00 29.80 15.66
CA HIS A 940 -27.19 29.19 16.27
C HIS A 940 -26.90 28.86 17.74
N PRO A 941 -27.32 29.69 18.70
CA PRO A 941 -27.22 29.39 20.13
C PRO A 941 -28.22 28.30 20.59
N TYR A 942 -28.59 27.37 19.71
CA TYR A 942 -29.78 26.51 19.85
C TYR A 942 -29.41 25.03 19.81
N ALA A 943 -30.08 24.23 20.64
CA ALA A 943 -29.96 22.77 20.59
C ALA A 943 -30.78 22.22 19.42
N LEU A 944 -30.15 21.45 18.52
CA LEU A 944 -30.87 20.66 17.53
C LEU A 944 -31.68 19.57 18.24
N ARG A 945 -32.98 19.51 17.96
CA ARG A 945 -33.91 18.53 18.56
C ARG A 945 -34.22 17.35 17.65
N GLY A 946 -34.19 17.58 16.34
CA GLY A 946 -34.33 16.51 15.35
C GLY A 946 -34.13 17.04 13.95
N GLU A 947 -33.65 16.18 13.07
CA GLU A 947 -33.39 16.51 11.67
C GLU A 947 -33.66 15.29 10.78
N ARG A 948 -34.23 15.53 9.61
CA ARG A 948 -34.39 14.57 8.51
C ARG A 948 -33.93 15.24 7.22
N THR A 949 -33.11 14.57 6.42
CA THR A 949 -32.65 15.07 5.10
C THR A 949 -33.39 14.43 3.92
N ASP A 950 -34.26 13.46 4.20
CA ASP A 950 -34.95 12.57 3.27
C ASP A 950 -36.48 12.66 3.37
N VAL A 951 -37.01 13.81 3.81
CA VAL A 951 -38.46 13.98 3.99
C VAL A 951 -39.13 14.03 2.61
N PRO A 952 -40.04 13.10 2.27
CA PRO A 952 -40.80 13.22 1.04
C PRO A 952 -41.72 14.42 1.15
N ALA A 953 -41.83 15.18 0.07
CA ALA A 953 -42.80 16.24 -0.08
C ALA A 953 -43.56 16.03 -1.38
N VAL A 954 -44.88 15.96 -1.30
CA VAL A 954 -45.75 15.80 -2.46
C VAL A 954 -46.05 17.18 -3.01
N GLY A 955 -45.67 17.43 -4.26
CA GLY A 955 -45.87 18.67 -4.97
C GLY A 955 -46.67 18.51 -6.26
N PRO A 956 -46.94 19.61 -6.99
CA PRO A 956 -47.74 19.59 -8.21
C PRO A 956 -47.11 18.80 -9.37
N GLU A 957 -45.78 18.62 -9.40
CA GLU A 957 -45.04 17.90 -10.46
C GLU A 957 -44.57 16.50 -10.03
N GLY A 958 -44.88 16.05 -8.81
CA GLY A 958 -44.44 14.76 -8.27
C GLY A 958 -43.96 14.83 -6.83
N THR A 959 -43.23 13.81 -6.37
CA THR A 959 -42.63 13.78 -5.02
C THR A 959 -41.17 14.22 -5.09
N ALA A 960 -40.77 15.13 -4.21
CA ALA A 960 -39.37 15.54 -4.02
C ALA A 960 -38.90 15.23 -2.59
N PHE A 961 -37.60 15.05 -2.40
CA PHE A 961 -37.02 14.91 -1.06
C PHE A 961 -36.53 16.26 -0.55
N CYS A 962 -36.75 16.53 0.73
CA CYS A 962 -36.39 17.78 1.37
C CYS A 962 -35.80 17.54 2.77
N ARG A 963 -35.07 18.55 3.26
CA ARG A 963 -34.52 18.55 4.61
C ARG A 963 -35.46 19.29 5.55
N VAL A 964 -35.82 18.69 6.67
CA VAL A 964 -36.58 19.32 7.75
C VAL A 964 -35.81 19.20 9.06
N ALA A 965 -35.54 20.33 9.72
CA ALA A 965 -34.82 20.40 10.99
C ALA A 965 -35.64 21.16 12.04
N CYS A 966 -35.62 20.68 13.29
CA CYS A 966 -36.26 21.32 14.42
C CYS A 966 -35.21 21.70 15.47
N TRP A 967 -35.23 22.97 15.89
CA TRP A 967 -34.28 23.57 16.82
C TRP A 967 -35.02 24.12 18.02
N ARG A 968 -34.35 24.16 19.18
CA ARG A 968 -34.84 24.80 20.39
C ARG A 968 -33.88 25.89 20.87
N ASP A 969 -34.43 27.09 21.02
CA ASP A 969 -33.76 28.28 21.55
C ASP A 969 -34.13 28.50 23.01
N GLU A 970 -33.21 28.18 23.94
CA GLU A 970 -33.45 28.40 25.37
C GLU A 970 -33.39 29.88 25.77
N THR A 971 -32.89 30.75 24.89
CA THR A 971 -32.75 32.20 25.11
C THR A 971 -33.89 33.03 24.48
N ALA A 972 -34.70 32.44 23.60
CA ALA A 972 -35.85 33.08 22.98
C ALA A 972 -37.01 33.31 23.96
N ARG A 973 -37.88 34.26 23.60
CA ARG A 973 -39.18 34.43 24.25
C ARG A 973 -39.97 33.11 24.17
N PRO A 974 -40.76 32.73 25.20
CA PRO A 974 -41.52 31.48 25.19
C PRO A 974 -42.41 31.27 23.95
N ALA A 975 -42.81 32.34 23.26
CA ALA A 975 -43.61 32.29 22.03
C ALA A 975 -42.82 31.94 20.75
N ASP A 976 -41.48 32.00 20.77
CA ASP A 976 -40.58 31.79 19.61
C ASP A 976 -39.49 30.72 19.90
N ARG A 977 -39.71 29.90 20.94
CA ARG A 977 -38.73 28.98 21.53
C ARG A 977 -38.31 27.85 20.59
N TYR A 978 -39.14 27.47 19.64
CA TYR A 978 -38.85 26.42 18.66
C TYR A 978 -38.78 27.00 17.26
N ALA A 979 -37.82 26.54 16.47
CA ALA A 979 -37.68 26.88 15.06
C ALA A 979 -37.70 25.61 14.22
N VAL A 980 -38.57 25.55 13.20
CA VAL A 980 -38.59 24.48 12.21
C VAL A 980 -38.16 25.05 10.88
N THR A 981 -37.18 24.40 10.26
CA THR A 981 -36.66 24.74 8.93
C THR A 981 -37.05 23.64 7.95
N ALA A 982 -37.57 23.98 6.77
CA ALA A 982 -37.76 23.07 5.65
C ALA A 982 -37.05 23.59 4.40
N GLN A 983 -36.20 22.77 3.80
CA GLN A 983 -35.41 23.10 2.62
C GLN A 983 -35.66 22.07 1.52
N GLY A 984 -36.31 22.50 0.43
CA GLY A 984 -36.66 21.66 -0.72
C GLY A 984 -36.73 22.49 -2.01
N PRO A 985 -37.44 22.02 -3.05
CA PRO A 985 -37.59 22.73 -4.33
C PRO A 985 -38.16 24.16 -4.22
N TRP A 986 -38.83 24.47 -3.11
CA TRP A 986 -39.35 25.80 -2.77
C TRP A 986 -38.33 26.72 -2.09
N GLY A 987 -37.06 26.31 -1.94
CA GLY A 987 -36.03 27.01 -1.18
C GLY A 987 -36.04 26.68 0.32
N ARG A 988 -35.35 27.47 1.14
CA ARG A 988 -35.30 27.32 2.60
C ARG A 988 -36.37 28.20 3.27
N ILE A 989 -37.25 27.58 4.04
CA ILE A 989 -38.25 28.23 4.89
C ILE A 989 -37.91 27.95 6.34
N GLU A 990 -37.98 28.97 7.19
CA GLU A 990 -37.88 28.83 8.65
C GLU A 990 -39.10 29.49 9.31
N ARG A 991 -39.71 28.79 10.27
CA ARG A 991 -40.79 29.34 11.09
C ARG A 991 -40.55 29.06 12.56
N ARG A 992 -40.97 30.02 13.38
CA ARG A 992 -40.77 29.99 14.84
C ARG A 992 -42.11 29.96 15.56
N SER A 993 -42.16 29.25 16.68
CA SER A 993 -43.33 29.20 17.56
C SER A 993 -42.94 28.77 18.97
N GLY A 994 -43.92 28.72 19.88
CA GLY A 994 -43.72 28.34 21.27
C GLY A 994 -43.51 26.83 21.47
N ASP A 995 -43.88 26.03 20.48
CA ASP A 995 -43.72 24.58 20.42
C ASP A 995 -43.39 24.12 18.98
N ALA A 996 -42.75 22.95 18.85
CA ALA A 996 -42.28 22.42 17.58
C ALA A 996 -43.43 22.08 16.60
N PHE A 997 -44.57 21.61 17.10
CA PHE A 997 -45.74 21.27 16.28
C PHE A 997 -46.34 22.51 15.61
N ARG A 998 -46.49 23.62 16.34
CA ARG A 998 -46.94 24.90 15.76
C ARG A 998 -45.94 25.49 14.79
N ALA A 999 -44.64 25.36 15.05
CA ALA A 999 -43.60 25.80 14.12
C ALA A 999 -43.66 25.00 12.80
N LEU A 1000 -43.85 23.67 12.86
CA LEU A 1000 -44.03 22.83 11.66
C LEU A 1000 -45.34 23.14 10.91
N ARG A 1001 -46.44 23.42 11.62
CA ARG A 1001 -47.68 23.88 10.99
C ARG A 1001 -47.51 25.21 10.26
N ALA A 1002 -46.76 26.14 10.84
CA ALA A 1002 -46.47 27.42 10.19
C ALA A 1002 -45.63 27.25 8.91
N VAL A 1003 -44.69 26.29 8.89
CA VAL A 1003 -43.99 25.90 7.65
C VAL A 1003 -44.97 25.31 6.63
N SER A 1004 -45.86 24.41 7.08
CA SER A 1004 -46.83 23.74 6.20
C SER A 1004 -47.81 24.72 5.56
N LEU A 1005 -48.31 25.72 6.32
CA LEU A 1005 -49.18 26.79 5.81
C LEU A 1005 -48.53 27.65 4.72
N GLU A 1006 -47.21 27.77 4.71
CA GLU A 1006 -46.48 28.52 3.67
C GLU A 1006 -46.22 27.67 2.42
N LEU A 1007 -46.13 26.35 2.59
CA LEU A 1007 -45.96 25.39 1.50
C LEU A 1007 -47.25 25.07 0.74
N GLU A 1008 -48.38 25.07 1.45
CA GLU A 1008 -49.69 24.71 0.89
C GLU A 1008 -50.10 25.54 -0.35
N PRO A 1009 -49.96 26.87 -0.39
CA PRO A 1009 -50.28 27.67 -1.59
C PRO A 1009 -49.42 27.32 -2.82
N ALA A 1010 -48.20 26.82 -2.59
CA ALA A 1010 -47.30 26.36 -3.64
C ALA A 1010 -47.56 24.89 -4.03
N GLY A 1011 -48.58 24.25 -3.46
CA GLY A 1011 -48.99 22.88 -3.74
C GLY A 1011 -48.11 21.81 -3.07
N TRP A 1012 -47.26 22.18 -2.10
CA TRP A 1012 -46.35 21.25 -1.43
C TRP A 1012 -46.90 20.79 -0.08
N THR A 1013 -46.82 19.48 0.18
CA THR A 1013 -47.17 18.88 1.47
C THR A 1013 -46.03 17.97 1.95
N LEU A 1014 -45.47 18.27 3.12
CA LEU A 1014 -44.45 17.43 3.75
C LEU A 1014 -45.08 16.11 4.21
N VAL A 1015 -44.35 14.99 4.07
CA VAL A 1015 -44.83 13.66 4.42
C VAL A 1015 -44.23 13.23 5.77
N LEU A 1016 -44.63 13.93 6.83
CA LEU A 1016 -44.21 13.72 8.21
C LEU A 1016 -45.37 13.32 9.12
N ALA A 1017 -45.08 12.67 10.24
CA ALA A 1017 -46.03 12.33 11.28
C ALA A 1017 -46.76 13.58 11.81
N GLY A 1018 -46.03 14.69 12.01
CA GLY A 1018 -46.59 15.98 12.40
C GLY A 1018 -47.54 16.64 11.39
N THR A 1019 -47.50 16.20 10.13
CA THR A 1019 -48.36 16.68 9.03
C THR A 1019 -49.52 15.72 8.71
N ARG A 1020 -49.72 14.67 9.50
CA ARG A 1020 -50.85 13.74 9.35
C ARG A 1020 -52.18 14.40 9.69
N ARG A 1021 -53.29 14.00 9.05
CA ARG A 1021 -54.65 14.51 9.37
C ARG A 1021 -55.13 14.09 10.76
N ASP A 1022 -54.62 12.97 11.27
CA ASP A 1022 -55.04 12.30 12.50
C ASP A 1022 -54.09 12.56 13.67
N VAL A 1023 -53.36 13.68 13.69
CA VAL A 1023 -52.53 14.08 14.84
C VAL A 1023 -52.94 15.41 15.45
N THR A 1024 -52.78 15.52 16.78
CA THR A 1024 -53.01 16.76 17.51
C THR A 1024 -52.09 16.88 18.73
N VAL A 1025 -51.96 18.08 19.27
CA VAL A 1025 -51.17 18.38 20.47
C VAL A 1025 -52.06 19.13 21.45
N ASP A 1026 -52.15 18.65 22.69
CA ASP A 1026 -52.89 19.31 23.75
C ASP A 1026 -52.03 20.38 24.45
N ARG A 1027 -52.60 21.06 25.45
CA ARG A 1027 -51.86 22.10 26.17
C ARG A 1027 -50.63 21.56 26.90
N ALA A 1028 -50.72 20.38 27.53
CA ALA A 1028 -49.62 19.81 28.29
C ALA A 1028 -48.44 19.41 27.38
N LEU A 1029 -48.71 18.80 26.23
CA LEU A 1029 -47.70 18.38 25.28
C LEU A 1029 -47.09 19.57 24.52
N ALA A 1030 -47.87 20.63 24.26
CA ALA A 1030 -47.34 21.90 23.77
C ALA A 1030 -46.42 22.58 24.79
N GLU A 1031 -46.80 22.59 26.08
CA GLU A 1031 -45.95 23.11 27.16
C GLU A 1031 -44.67 22.27 27.36
N ALA A 1032 -44.72 20.96 27.08
CA ALA A 1032 -43.57 20.06 27.08
C ALA A 1032 -42.65 20.22 25.84
N GLY A 1033 -43.07 20.95 24.80
CA GLY A 1033 -42.24 21.31 23.65
C GLY A 1033 -42.82 20.96 22.28
N GLY A 1034 -43.90 20.17 22.21
CA GLY A 1034 -44.56 19.81 20.94
C GLY A 1034 -43.71 18.97 19.97
N GLU A 1035 -42.63 18.34 20.45
CA GLU A 1035 -41.77 17.45 19.65
C GLU A 1035 -42.45 16.09 19.37
N ARG A 1036 -43.56 15.81 20.04
CA ARG A 1036 -44.45 14.66 19.86
C ARG A 1036 -45.88 15.12 19.65
N ALA A 1037 -46.69 14.29 18.99
CA ALA A 1037 -48.12 14.52 18.82
C ALA A 1037 -48.94 13.27 19.14
N TYR A 1038 -50.16 13.45 19.64
CA TYR A 1038 -51.11 12.36 19.86
C TYR A 1038 -51.71 11.92 18.53
N LEU A 1039 -51.83 10.61 18.33
CA LEU A 1039 -52.62 10.04 17.27
C LEU A 1039 -54.09 9.98 17.72
N MET A 1040 -54.98 10.59 16.93
CA MET A 1040 -56.41 10.70 17.18
C MET A 1040 -57.13 9.38 16.86
N VAL A 1041 -56.90 8.36 17.68
CA VAL A 1041 -57.62 7.06 17.65
C VAL A 1041 -58.76 7.04 18.67
N PRO A 1042 -59.79 6.19 18.49
CA PRO A 1042 -60.81 5.98 19.52
C PRO A 1042 -60.16 5.35 20.76
N VAL A 1043 -60.23 6.02 21.91
CA VAL A 1043 -59.65 5.54 23.19
C VAL A 1043 -60.75 5.26 24.22
N ALA A 1044 -60.59 4.19 25.00
CA ALA A 1044 -61.46 3.89 26.13
C ALA A 1044 -61.23 4.89 27.28
N PRO A 1045 -62.23 5.15 28.15
CA PRO A 1045 -62.07 6.07 29.28
C PRO A 1045 -60.85 5.71 30.15
N GLY A 1046 -59.94 6.66 30.35
CA GLY A 1046 -58.73 6.48 31.19
C GLY A 1046 -57.49 5.91 30.48
N VAL A 1047 -57.52 5.69 29.16
CA VAL A 1047 -56.35 5.26 28.37
C VAL A 1047 -55.81 6.43 27.55
N ALA A 1048 -54.51 6.73 27.69
CA ALA A 1048 -53.86 7.79 26.92
C ALA A 1048 -53.69 7.37 25.43
N PRO A 1049 -54.00 8.26 24.46
CA PRO A 1049 -53.76 7.98 23.05
C PRO A 1049 -52.26 7.83 22.74
N PRO A 1050 -51.89 7.01 21.74
CA PRO A 1050 -50.49 6.79 21.39
C PRO A 1050 -49.83 8.07 20.85
N LEU A 1051 -48.54 8.22 21.13
CA LEU A 1051 -47.71 9.36 20.70
C LEU A 1051 -46.84 8.96 19.49
N VAL A 1052 -46.64 9.92 18.59
CA VAL A 1052 -45.69 9.83 17.48
C VAL A 1052 -44.69 10.99 17.55
N ASP A 1053 -43.44 10.76 17.18
CA ASP A 1053 -42.43 11.82 17.08
C ASP A 1053 -42.71 12.68 15.84
N LEU A 1054 -42.61 14.01 15.99
CA LEU A 1054 -43.08 14.98 15.00
C LEU A 1054 -42.47 14.78 13.60
N LEU A 1055 -41.19 14.40 13.55
CA LEU A 1055 -40.39 14.26 12.34
C LEU A 1055 -40.33 12.82 11.81
N ASP A 1056 -41.14 11.90 12.34
CA ASP A 1056 -41.25 10.55 11.77
C ASP A 1056 -41.91 10.56 10.40
N ARG A 1057 -41.60 9.54 9.60
CA ARG A 1057 -42.16 9.40 8.26
C ARG A 1057 -43.63 9.00 8.34
N ALA A 1058 -44.48 9.65 7.56
CA ALA A 1058 -45.87 9.25 7.36
C ALA A 1058 -46.06 8.56 6.00
N GLU A 1059 -47.21 7.93 5.80
CA GLU A 1059 -47.67 7.56 4.46
C GLU A 1059 -48.26 8.79 3.75
N PRO A 1060 -48.04 8.98 2.44
CA PRO A 1060 -48.63 10.11 1.70
C PRO A 1060 -50.16 10.20 1.82
N ALA A 1061 -50.83 9.05 1.98
CA ALA A 1061 -52.28 8.99 2.17
C ALA A 1061 -52.76 9.38 3.58
N GLN A 1062 -51.84 9.61 4.54
CA GLN A 1062 -52.16 10.02 5.92
C GLN A 1062 -52.02 11.53 6.13
N VAL A 1063 -51.21 12.21 5.31
CA VAL A 1063 -51.02 13.65 5.41
C VAL A 1063 -52.17 14.44 4.81
N GLY A 1064 -52.29 15.69 5.24
CA GLY A 1064 -53.28 16.62 4.72
C GLY A 1064 -52.96 18.04 5.12
N THR A 1065 -53.83 18.95 4.70
CA THR A 1065 -53.66 20.38 4.98
C THR A 1065 -53.83 20.70 6.46
N VAL A 1066 -53.25 21.82 6.90
CA VAL A 1066 -53.38 22.34 8.26
C VAL A 1066 -54.84 22.60 8.63
N GLU A 1067 -55.67 22.96 7.64
CA GLU A 1067 -57.11 23.13 7.82
C GLU A 1067 -57.85 21.78 8.01
N GLU A 1068 -57.47 20.73 7.26
CA GLU A 1068 -58.02 19.38 7.46
C GLU A 1068 -57.63 18.81 8.82
N GLN A 1069 -56.37 19.00 9.24
CA GLN A 1069 -55.92 18.66 10.58
C GLN A 1069 -56.73 19.39 11.67
N ARG A 1070 -57.04 20.67 11.47
CA ARG A 1070 -57.83 21.47 12.42
C ARG A 1070 -59.25 20.92 12.56
N ARG A 1071 -59.93 20.66 11.44
CA ARG A 1071 -61.29 20.08 11.45
C ARG A 1071 -61.32 18.68 12.07
N ALA A 1072 -60.30 17.86 11.80
CA ALA A 1072 -60.18 16.53 12.40
C ALA A 1072 -59.99 16.60 13.93
N ALA A 1073 -59.18 17.55 14.41
CA ALA A 1073 -58.99 17.77 15.84
C ALA A 1073 -60.25 18.31 16.54
N GLU A 1074 -60.97 19.24 15.92
CA GLU A 1074 -62.24 19.77 16.44
C GLU A 1074 -63.31 18.66 16.55
N ALA A 1075 -63.48 17.86 15.50
CA ALA A 1075 -64.41 16.73 15.50
C ALA A 1075 -64.02 15.64 16.53
N TRP A 1076 -62.73 15.38 16.72
CA TRP A 1076 -62.25 14.42 17.72
C TRP A 1076 -62.44 14.94 19.15
N LEU A 1077 -62.23 16.23 19.40
CA LEU A 1077 -62.49 16.85 20.70
C LEU A 1077 -63.99 16.83 21.05
N GLU A 1078 -64.88 17.15 20.10
CA GLU A 1078 -66.34 17.05 20.29
C GLU A 1078 -66.78 15.60 20.59
N ALA A 1079 -66.17 14.62 19.91
CA ALA A 1079 -66.50 13.20 20.12
C ALA A 1079 -65.97 12.63 21.45
N ASN A 1080 -64.95 13.24 22.06
CA ASN A 1080 -64.28 12.75 23.26
C ASN A 1080 -64.40 13.70 24.47
N GLU A 1081 -65.26 14.72 24.39
CA GLU A 1081 -65.44 15.76 25.42
C GLU A 1081 -65.82 15.19 26.80
N GLN A 1082 -66.54 14.05 26.84
CA GLN A 1082 -66.88 13.33 28.08
C GLN A 1082 -65.77 12.39 28.61
N ALA A 1083 -64.79 12.03 27.79
CA ALA A 1083 -63.74 11.06 28.13
C ALA A 1083 -62.40 11.72 28.53
N LEU A 1084 -62.19 12.99 28.14
CA LEU A 1084 -60.99 13.79 28.41
C LEU A 1084 -61.17 14.82 29.55
N GLY A 1085 -62.37 14.90 30.15
CA GLY A 1085 -62.75 15.83 31.22
C GLY A 1085 -62.23 15.46 32.61
#